data_AF-A0A212Q9W8-F1
#
_entry.id   AF-A0A212Q9W8-F1
#
_cell.length_a   1.000
_cell.length_b   1.000
_cell.length_c   1.000
_cell.angle_alpha   90.00
_cell.angle_beta   90.00
_cell.angle_gamma   90.00
#
_symmetry.space_group_name_H-M   'P 1'
#
loop_
_entity.id
_entity.type
_entity.pdbx_description
1 polymer ?
#
loop_
_entity_poly.entity_id
_entity_poly.type
_entity_poly.pdbx_seq_one_letter_code
_entity_poly.pdbx_strand_id
1 'polypeptide(L)'
;MPQMQDTDPRRRLGFRLRLRLARLFVSFERIYPAYWPALGVAIGFLVFAWLDIFSGLPSLIHALLLVLFLVAFLVALWHGSSRWTAATVDDGLGRLERDSQLRHQALRALGDQLPEDEAADPTTAALWRAHRRRLVASLEQVRLAAPRSPMPSRDPFAFRVLALLLLVVALVSAHGDYLSRLTAALRPWQTSVVPHLDPAVSLWVTPPDYTRRPPLLAEQTAGLDALEMPTGSQILLQVHHLPTDLAEGLRITLGDKPLKVEQLGDGSVELRQALDAPGRLAIRLADGQQIRAWDMRVIGDQPPKIAFDGKPVATARGVMHLQYDASDDYGLATIQLDMSPPDDAQAVEHFPLAKLSAQPMQAKNAAYLDLTAHPRAGLPMRLTLEATDGKGQAGRSETIDLVLPERSFRHPLARAVIAERKRLVADPGSQEEVAAKLSDLGASELAQTLGPGVPLSLHVTGRRVAEAGTLEERQAVIGLLWELALFIEDGGLSSAEREMRALQEKLQQALDQNADDKELNELAEQLQQTMDRYLDELQKKATEQAQNMTPEQRQQLEQMRQQGEAQAVDRQDLQKMLDQARQMMRGGAKDQAKEMLSQLQEMLENLQAQNGQPQPPSDQEKSLSDLQKMIKMQQQLMDRSFDMQRRQQQEEEQLDEDEEDQDSQQMEGQQSAQPDRQAQAGRDGQRNEQQQTGRSAAEQEALRRALGELMRRMGEQGTEIPRALGQAEMQMRDARDNLKGGMPGDAAESQSQALDLMEQGGQAMMQQLQQQAGNQPGKGKPNAGASMMPGQQGRDPLGRAQYNNGGNDPQGAAVPEDNGAGRAREVLEQLYRRSGERSRPSEELEYYNRLLDRF
;
A
#
# COMPACT_ATOMS: atom_id res chain seq x y z
N MET A 1 -32.95 99.69 -28.83
CA MET A 1 -32.22 99.06 -27.71
C MET A 1 -33.21 98.34 -26.81
N PRO A 2 -33.00 97.05 -26.47
CA PRO A 2 -33.46 96.49 -25.21
C PRO A 2 -32.35 96.63 -24.16
N GLN A 3 -32.75 96.77 -22.89
CA GLN A 3 -31.82 96.83 -21.76
C GLN A 3 -31.12 95.47 -21.60
N MET A 4 -29.80 95.42 -21.84
CA MET A 4 -28.99 94.32 -21.31
C MET A 4 -28.99 94.46 -19.79
N GLN A 5 -29.87 93.70 -19.12
CA GLN A 5 -29.82 93.55 -17.67
C GLN A 5 -28.41 93.13 -17.29
N ASP A 6 -27.81 93.92 -16.41
CA ASP A 6 -26.40 93.85 -16.08
C ASP A 6 -26.15 92.67 -15.13
N THR A 7 -26.19 91.46 -15.69
CA THR A 7 -26.02 90.23 -14.93
C THR A 7 -24.60 90.17 -14.38
N ASP A 8 -24.45 90.58 -13.11
CA ASP A 8 -23.17 90.57 -12.39
C ASP A 8 -22.42 89.26 -12.69
N PRO A 9 -21.29 89.30 -13.43
CA PRO A 9 -20.62 88.10 -13.90
C PRO A 9 -20.05 87.25 -12.76
N ARG A 10 -19.96 87.80 -11.54
CA ARG A 10 -19.63 87.04 -10.32
C ARG A 10 -20.74 86.07 -9.91
N ARG A 11 -21.95 86.19 -10.48
CA ARG A 11 -23.06 85.23 -10.31
C ARG A 11 -22.92 83.98 -11.19
N ARG A 12 -22.03 83.99 -12.20
CA ARG A 12 -21.75 82.81 -13.05
C ARG A 12 -21.22 81.64 -12.22
N LEU A 13 -21.68 80.42 -12.52
CA LEU A 13 -21.39 79.21 -11.72
C LEU A 13 -19.87 78.97 -11.58
N GLY A 14 -19.11 79.13 -12.68
CA GLY A 14 -17.66 78.95 -12.68
C GLY A 14 -16.90 79.94 -11.81
N PHE A 15 -17.33 81.21 -11.72
CA PHE A 15 -16.73 82.19 -10.82
C PHE A 15 -17.06 81.87 -9.36
N ARG A 16 -18.32 81.52 -9.06
CA ARG A 16 -18.73 81.08 -7.72
C ARG A 16 -17.96 79.86 -7.24
N LEU A 17 -17.68 78.90 -8.13
CA LEU A 17 -16.86 77.74 -7.82
C LEU A 17 -15.41 78.13 -7.53
N ARG A 18 -14.77 78.93 -8.39
CA ARG A 18 -13.39 79.44 -8.16
C ARG A 18 -13.29 80.24 -6.86
N LEU A 19 -14.28 81.06 -6.53
CA LEU A 19 -14.34 81.82 -5.27
C LEU A 19 -14.52 80.91 -4.04
N ARG A 20 -15.36 79.87 -4.12
CA ARG A 20 -15.48 78.85 -3.06
C ARG A 20 -14.16 78.09 -2.86
N LEU A 21 -13.50 77.67 -3.94
CA LEU A 21 -12.18 77.02 -3.89
C LEU A 21 -11.10 77.95 -3.32
N ALA A 22 -11.08 79.23 -3.73
CA ALA A 22 -10.16 80.22 -3.19
C ALA A 22 -10.35 80.41 -1.66
N ARG A 23 -11.60 80.51 -1.19
CA ARG A 23 -11.91 80.57 0.26
C ARG A 23 -11.52 79.28 0.98
N LEU A 24 -11.71 78.11 0.37
CA LEU A 24 -11.29 76.82 0.94
C LEU A 24 -9.75 76.75 1.05
N PHE A 25 -9.01 77.19 0.03
CA PHE A 25 -7.55 77.24 0.07
C PHE A 25 -7.02 78.24 1.10
N VAL A 26 -7.60 79.45 1.22
CA VAL A 26 -7.24 80.38 2.32
C VAL A 26 -7.56 79.78 3.69
N SER A 27 -8.69 79.09 3.82
CA SER A 27 -9.06 78.41 5.07
C SER A 27 -8.05 77.32 5.41
N PHE A 28 -7.64 76.49 4.45
CA PHE A 28 -6.61 75.46 4.63
C PHE A 28 -5.24 76.07 5.02
N GLU A 29 -4.81 77.14 4.34
CA GLU A 29 -3.56 77.85 4.64
C GLU A 29 -3.53 78.53 6.02
N ARG A 30 -4.71 78.83 6.60
CA ARG A 30 -4.85 79.30 8.00
C ARG A 30 -4.96 78.14 9.00
N ILE A 31 -5.74 77.11 8.69
CA ILE A 31 -6.00 75.95 9.56
C ILE A 31 -4.73 75.13 9.76
N TYR A 32 -4.03 74.77 8.67
CA TYR A 32 -2.91 73.84 8.75
C TYR A 32 -1.78 74.31 9.68
N PRO A 33 -1.29 75.58 9.62
CA PRO A 33 -0.28 76.06 10.56
C PRO A 33 -0.81 76.34 11.98
N ALA A 34 -2.11 76.59 12.14
CA ALA A 34 -2.72 76.84 13.44
C ALA A 34 -2.86 75.54 14.27
N TYR A 35 -3.24 74.45 13.61
CA TYR A 35 -3.40 73.14 14.24
C TYR A 35 -2.14 72.25 14.16
N TRP A 36 -1.09 72.69 13.45
CA TRP A 36 0.17 71.97 13.37
C TRP A 36 0.76 71.56 14.73
N PRO A 37 0.81 72.43 15.77
CA PRO A 37 1.34 72.02 17.07
C PRO A 37 0.55 70.90 17.73
N ALA A 38 -0.79 70.91 17.60
CA ALA A 38 -1.66 69.86 18.14
C ALA A 38 -1.44 68.53 17.40
N LEU A 39 -1.29 68.57 16.08
CA LEU A 39 -0.94 67.40 15.28
C LEU A 39 0.45 66.84 15.66
N GLY A 40 1.43 67.71 15.90
CA GLY A 40 2.77 67.32 16.35
C GLY A 40 2.76 66.62 17.72
N VAL A 41 1.98 67.13 18.68
CA VAL A 41 1.81 66.49 20.00
C VAL A 41 1.10 65.12 19.86
N ALA A 42 0.08 65.01 19.02
CA ALA A 42 -0.61 63.74 18.76
C ALA A 42 0.31 62.70 18.09
N ILE A 43 1.11 63.11 17.10
CA ILE A 43 2.13 62.25 16.47
C ILE A 43 3.17 61.81 17.50
N GLY A 44 3.64 62.73 18.36
CA GLY A 44 4.58 62.40 19.45
C GLY A 44 4.03 61.35 20.42
N PHE A 45 2.75 61.46 20.81
CA PHE A 45 2.09 60.46 21.64
C PHE A 45 1.99 59.10 20.94
N LEU A 46 1.61 59.06 19.66
CA LEU A 46 1.54 57.82 18.87
C LEU A 46 2.91 57.16 18.73
N VAL A 47 3.98 57.93 18.52
CA VAL A 47 5.36 57.42 18.51
C VAL A 47 5.72 56.79 19.85
N PHE A 48 5.44 57.45 20.98
CA PHE A 48 5.71 56.90 22.31
C PHE A 48 4.88 55.66 22.62
N ALA A 49 3.63 55.59 22.16
CA ALA A 49 2.75 54.44 22.33
C ALA A 49 3.21 53.24 21.49
N TRP A 50 3.49 53.42 20.20
CA TRP A 50 3.88 52.32 19.31
C TRP A 50 5.31 51.82 19.53
N LEU A 51 6.23 52.68 19.97
CA LEU A 51 7.56 52.27 20.46
C LEU A 51 7.53 51.66 21.87
N ASP A 52 6.34 51.49 22.47
CA ASP A 52 6.11 50.86 23.77
C ASP A 52 6.84 51.52 24.96
N ILE A 53 7.19 52.81 24.83
CA ILE A 53 7.96 53.57 25.83
C ILE A 53 7.22 53.65 27.16
N PHE A 54 5.89 53.69 27.13
CA PHE A 54 5.05 53.75 28.32
C PHE A 54 5.17 52.50 29.20
N SER A 55 5.31 51.31 28.60
CA SER A 55 5.33 50.02 29.31
C SER A 55 6.58 49.83 30.16
N GLY A 56 7.68 50.52 29.82
CA GLY A 56 8.91 50.55 30.62
C GLY A 56 8.92 51.60 31.75
N LEU A 57 7.87 52.39 31.93
CA LEU A 57 7.81 53.47 32.93
C LEU A 57 7.02 53.06 34.18
N PRO A 58 7.46 53.46 35.40
CA PRO A 58 6.65 53.36 36.60
C PRO A 58 5.29 54.08 36.44
N SER A 59 4.23 53.51 37.02
CA SER A 59 2.83 54.02 36.90
C SER A 59 2.67 55.52 37.16
N LEU A 60 3.38 56.07 38.16
CA LEU A 60 3.39 57.50 38.47
C LEU A 60 3.98 58.35 37.34
N ILE A 61 5.06 57.88 36.71
CA ILE A 61 5.72 58.58 35.59
C ILE A 61 4.86 58.45 34.32
N HIS A 62 4.30 57.28 34.06
CA HIS A 62 3.32 57.05 32.98
C HIS A 62 2.12 57.99 33.12
N ALA A 63 1.47 58.02 34.28
CA ALA A 63 0.33 58.90 34.54
C ALA A 63 0.67 60.39 34.33
N LEU A 64 1.81 60.85 34.85
CA LEU A 64 2.28 62.22 34.68
C LEU A 64 2.52 62.55 33.20
N LEU A 65 3.18 61.66 32.47
CA LEU A 65 3.54 61.84 31.06
C LEU A 65 2.30 61.79 30.13
N LEU A 66 1.29 60.99 30.47
CA LEU A 66 -0.02 60.99 29.80
C LEU A 66 -0.77 62.31 30.05
N VAL A 67 -0.82 62.78 31.30
CA VAL A 67 -1.43 64.09 31.64
C VAL A 67 -0.70 65.23 30.94
N LEU A 68 0.63 65.18 30.84
CA LEU A 68 1.45 66.15 30.12
C LEU A 68 1.09 66.19 28.63
N PHE A 69 1.00 65.03 27.95
CA PHE A 69 0.57 64.96 26.56
C PHE A 69 -0.85 65.51 26.36
N LEU A 70 -1.79 65.15 27.25
CA LEU A 70 -3.17 65.63 27.19
C LEU A 70 -3.25 67.16 27.36
N VAL A 71 -2.56 67.72 28.35
CA VAL A 71 -2.51 69.18 28.59
C VAL A 71 -1.83 69.90 27.42
N ALA A 72 -0.71 69.39 26.92
CA ALA A 72 -0.02 69.96 25.76
C ALA A 72 -0.92 69.97 24.50
N PHE A 73 -1.68 68.89 24.28
CA PHE A 73 -2.62 68.77 23.16
C PHE A 73 -3.79 69.75 23.30
N LEU A 74 -4.41 69.85 24.48
CA LEU A 74 -5.49 70.80 24.74
C LEU A 74 -5.05 72.26 24.63
N VAL A 75 -3.87 72.61 25.16
CA VAL A 75 -3.28 73.95 25.02
C VAL A 75 -2.98 74.25 23.54
N ALA A 76 -2.43 73.29 22.79
CA ALA A 76 -2.18 73.45 21.36
C ALA A 76 -3.48 73.63 20.54
N LEU A 77 -4.56 72.90 20.86
CA LEU A 77 -5.88 73.07 20.25
C LEU A 77 -6.51 74.42 20.59
N TRP A 78 -6.42 74.87 21.85
CA TRP A 78 -6.89 76.19 22.27
C TRP A 78 -6.12 77.32 21.58
N HIS A 79 -4.79 77.15 21.43
CA HIS A 79 -3.93 78.11 20.75
C HIS A 79 -4.18 78.16 19.23
N GLY A 80 -4.50 77.01 18.62
CA GLY A 80 -4.87 76.91 17.20
C GLY A 80 -6.25 77.53 16.92
N SER A 81 -7.25 77.21 17.75
CA SER A 81 -8.63 77.74 17.62
C SER A 81 -8.74 79.23 17.91
N SER A 82 -8.04 79.75 18.93
CA SER A 82 -8.01 81.20 19.23
C SER A 82 -7.33 82.04 18.13
N ARG A 83 -6.49 81.43 17.29
CA ARG A 83 -5.87 82.07 16.12
C ARG A 83 -6.60 81.81 14.81
N TRP A 84 -7.64 80.98 14.82
CA TRP A 84 -8.38 80.65 13.60
C TRP A 84 -9.37 81.77 13.23
N THR A 85 -9.25 82.27 12.00
CA THR A 85 -10.19 83.24 11.42
C THR A 85 -10.76 82.69 10.12
N ALA A 86 -12.08 82.48 10.08
CA ALA A 86 -12.78 81.96 8.92
C ALA A 86 -12.55 82.86 7.69
N ALA A 87 -12.26 82.26 6.52
CA ALA A 87 -11.97 83.03 5.31
C ALA A 87 -13.23 83.77 4.83
N THR A 88 -13.16 85.10 4.78
CA THR A 88 -14.26 85.95 4.30
C THR A 88 -14.45 85.82 2.79
N VAL A 89 -15.47 86.48 2.24
CA VAL A 89 -15.61 86.59 0.77
C VAL A 89 -14.45 87.41 0.20
N ASP A 90 -14.05 88.48 0.89
CA ASP A 90 -12.97 89.37 0.48
C ASP A 90 -11.58 88.75 0.56
N ASP A 91 -11.35 87.80 1.49
CA ASP A 91 -10.16 86.95 1.52
C ASP A 91 -10.03 86.11 0.23
N GLY A 92 -11.17 85.54 -0.22
CA GLY A 92 -11.25 84.74 -1.44
C GLY A 92 -11.06 85.59 -2.71
N LEU A 93 -11.70 86.75 -2.79
CA LEU A 93 -11.51 87.70 -3.89
C LEU A 93 -10.06 88.22 -3.94
N GLY A 94 -9.53 88.65 -2.81
CA GLY A 94 -8.15 89.14 -2.69
C GLY A 94 -7.10 88.06 -2.92
N ARG A 95 -7.43 86.77 -2.80
CA ARG A 95 -6.59 85.67 -3.31
C ARG A 95 -6.65 85.58 -4.82
N LEU A 96 -7.85 85.52 -5.41
CA LEU A 96 -8.01 85.44 -6.86
C LEU A 96 -7.32 86.61 -7.58
N GLU A 97 -7.38 87.82 -7.01
CA GLU A 97 -6.67 89.00 -7.51
C GLU A 97 -5.14 88.81 -7.49
N ARG A 98 -4.58 88.31 -6.37
CA ARG A 98 -3.13 88.05 -6.25
C ARG A 98 -2.66 86.93 -7.17
N ASP A 99 -3.38 85.80 -7.20
CA ASP A 99 -3.05 84.64 -8.04
C ASP A 99 -3.16 84.95 -9.54
N SER A 100 -4.02 85.92 -9.90
CA SER A 100 -4.23 86.40 -11.28
C SER A 100 -3.44 87.67 -11.63
N GLN A 101 -2.63 88.20 -10.70
CA GLN A 101 -1.87 89.45 -10.84
C GLN A 101 -2.73 90.69 -11.21
N LEU A 102 -4.01 90.71 -10.82
CA LEU A 102 -4.93 91.82 -11.10
C LEU A 102 -4.56 93.04 -10.25
N ARG A 103 -4.28 94.16 -10.91
CA ARG A 103 -3.99 95.44 -10.26
C ARG A 103 -5.29 96.12 -9.80
N HIS A 104 -5.18 96.99 -8.79
CA HIS A 104 -6.26 97.88 -8.32
C HIS A 104 -7.58 97.20 -7.89
N GLN A 105 -7.53 95.98 -7.33
CA GLN A 105 -8.68 95.30 -6.71
C GLN A 105 -9.89 95.14 -7.65
N ALA A 106 -9.64 94.75 -8.89
CA ALA A 106 -10.62 94.70 -9.97
C ALA A 106 -11.84 93.79 -9.72
N LEU A 107 -11.74 92.75 -8.86
CA LEU A 107 -12.87 91.86 -8.54
C LEU A 107 -13.77 92.43 -7.44
N ARG A 108 -13.20 93.24 -6.55
CA ARG A 108 -13.93 94.00 -5.53
C ARG A 108 -14.66 95.18 -6.17
N ALA A 109 -13.98 95.96 -7.03
CA ALA A 109 -14.54 97.11 -7.75
C ALA A 109 -15.75 96.77 -8.64
N LEU A 110 -15.91 95.52 -9.08
CA LEU A 110 -17.12 95.03 -9.75
C LEU A 110 -18.38 94.99 -8.85
N GLY A 111 -18.22 95.17 -7.53
CA GLY A 111 -19.31 95.26 -6.56
C GLY A 111 -19.76 96.68 -6.23
N ASP A 112 -18.99 97.68 -6.64
CA ASP A 112 -19.31 99.07 -6.40
C ASP A 112 -20.52 99.49 -7.24
N GLN A 113 -21.31 100.42 -6.71
CA GLN A 113 -22.48 100.99 -7.36
C GLN A 113 -22.30 102.50 -7.43
N LEU A 114 -22.69 103.09 -8.57
CA LEU A 114 -22.68 104.53 -8.74
C LEU A 114 -23.82 105.14 -7.91
N PRO A 115 -23.61 106.23 -7.15
CA PRO A 115 -24.68 106.92 -6.43
C PRO A 115 -25.81 107.35 -7.37
N GLU A 116 -27.06 107.33 -6.88
CA GLU A 116 -28.24 107.60 -7.72
C GLU A 116 -28.20 109.00 -8.35
N ASP A 117 -27.71 110.00 -7.62
CA ASP A 117 -27.57 111.39 -8.09
C ASP A 117 -26.55 111.52 -9.25
N GLU A 118 -25.45 110.75 -9.21
CA GLU A 118 -24.43 110.75 -10.26
C GLU A 118 -24.82 109.89 -11.48
N ALA A 119 -25.74 108.94 -11.29
CA ALA A 119 -26.27 108.11 -12.38
C ALA A 119 -27.17 108.88 -13.36
N ALA A 120 -27.67 110.06 -12.97
CA ALA A 120 -28.47 110.93 -13.82
C ALA A 120 -27.65 111.65 -14.92
N ASP A 121 -26.35 111.87 -14.74
CA ASP A 121 -25.49 112.47 -15.77
C ASP A 121 -25.13 111.43 -16.86
N PRO A 122 -25.50 111.66 -18.14
CA PRO A 122 -25.19 110.75 -19.22
C PRO A 122 -23.69 110.57 -19.47
N THR A 123 -22.83 111.53 -19.09
CA THR A 123 -21.38 111.45 -19.31
C THR A 123 -20.70 110.58 -18.25
N THR A 124 -20.98 110.80 -16.96
CA THR A 124 -20.54 109.96 -15.84
C THR A 124 -21.06 108.53 -15.99
N ALA A 125 -22.33 108.35 -16.35
CA ALA A 125 -22.90 107.03 -16.65
C ALA A 125 -22.23 106.34 -17.86
N ALA A 126 -21.66 107.08 -18.82
CA ALA A 126 -20.89 106.52 -19.93
C ALA A 126 -19.48 106.07 -19.51
N LEU A 127 -18.78 106.89 -18.72
CA LEU A 127 -17.48 106.56 -18.16
C LEU A 127 -17.57 105.35 -17.22
N TRP A 128 -18.60 105.28 -16.38
CA TRP A 128 -18.87 104.13 -15.50
C TRP A 128 -19.09 102.83 -16.29
N ARG A 129 -19.89 102.86 -17.35
CA ARG A 129 -20.08 101.70 -18.25
C ARG A 129 -18.77 101.29 -18.96
N ALA A 130 -17.94 102.25 -19.36
CA ALA A 130 -16.63 101.96 -19.96
C ALA A 130 -15.65 101.34 -18.93
N HIS A 131 -15.64 101.85 -17.70
CA HIS A 131 -14.87 101.29 -16.59
C HIS A 131 -15.30 99.86 -16.26
N ARG A 132 -16.61 99.63 -16.06
CA ARG A 132 -17.14 98.28 -15.80
C ARG A 132 -16.86 97.30 -16.94
N ARG A 133 -16.92 97.71 -18.22
CA ARG A 133 -16.48 96.84 -19.35
C ARG A 133 -15.01 96.42 -19.24
N ARG A 134 -14.10 97.33 -18.85
CA ARG A 134 -12.68 96.99 -18.61
C ARG A 134 -12.51 96.02 -17.44
N LEU A 135 -13.25 96.22 -16.34
CA LEU A 135 -13.24 95.30 -15.20
C LEU A 135 -13.79 93.91 -15.57
N VAL A 136 -14.88 93.83 -16.33
CA VAL A 136 -15.47 92.56 -16.77
C VAL A 136 -14.51 91.79 -17.70
N ALA A 137 -13.79 92.47 -18.61
CA ALA A 137 -12.77 91.83 -19.44
C ALA A 137 -11.63 91.22 -18.60
N SER A 138 -11.30 91.78 -17.44
CA SER A 138 -10.28 91.21 -16.55
C SER A 138 -10.68 89.85 -15.93
N LEU A 139 -11.97 89.49 -15.94
CA LEU A 139 -12.46 88.22 -15.40
C LEU A 139 -12.00 86.99 -16.21
N GLU A 140 -11.71 87.16 -17.50
CA GLU A 140 -11.20 86.08 -18.36
C GLU A 140 -9.81 85.63 -17.93
N GLN A 141 -9.05 86.52 -17.27
CA GLN A 141 -7.70 86.26 -16.79
C GLN A 141 -7.66 85.66 -15.37
N VAL A 142 -8.82 85.44 -14.73
CA VAL A 142 -8.89 84.94 -13.34
C VAL A 142 -8.42 83.49 -13.23
N ARG A 143 -7.25 83.31 -12.62
CA ARG A 143 -6.62 82.03 -12.29
C ARG A 143 -6.64 81.81 -10.77
N LEU A 144 -6.57 80.54 -10.36
CA LEU A 144 -6.42 80.14 -8.97
C LEU A 144 -5.16 79.27 -8.87
N ALA A 145 -4.20 79.67 -8.04
CA ALA A 145 -3.00 78.89 -7.83
C ALA A 145 -3.24 77.77 -6.80
N ALA A 146 -2.44 76.71 -6.86
CA ALA A 146 -2.42 75.66 -5.85
C ALA A 146 -2.15 76.25 -4.44
N PRO A 147 -2.69 75.64 -3.36
CA PRO A 147 -2.46 76.11 -2.00
C PRO A 147 -0.96 76.11 -1.65
N ARG A 148 -0.48 77.21 -1.08
CA ARG A 148 0.93 77.39 -0.69
C ARG A 148 1.04 77.20 0.82
N SER A 149 1.74 76.15 1.24
CA SER A 149 2.00 75.93 2.66
C SER A 149 2.99 76.96 3.21
N PRO A 150 2.63 77.77 4.23
CA PRO A 150 3.55 78.74 4.86
C PRO A 150 4.49 78.06 5.89
N MET A 151 4.49 76.73 5.98
CA MET A 151 5.27 75.97 6.96
C MET A 151 6.79 76.12 6.85
N PRO A 152 7.44 76.26 5.67
CA PRO A 152 8.90 76.45 5.60
C PRO A 152 9.40 77.67 6.39
N SER A 153 8.56 78.69 6.58
CA SER A 153 8.87 79.88 7.38
C SER A 153 8.56 79.73 8.87
N ARG A 154 7.87 78.67 9.28
CA ARG A 154 7.48 78.37 10.68
C ARG A 154 8.19 77.16 11.28
N ASP A 155 8.71 76.27 10.45
CA ASP A 155 9.48 75.10 10.82
C ASP A 155 10.79 75.07 9.98
N PRO A 156 11.77 75.94 10.29
CA PRO A 156 13.01 76.05 9.53
C PRO A 156 13.94 74.83 9.73
N PHE A 157 13.80 74.12 10.85
CA PHE A 157 14.55 72.90 11.16
C PHE A 157 13.87 71.62 10.68
N ALA A 158 12.69 71.73 10.04
CA ALA A 158 11.91 70.62 9.50
C ALA A 158 11.54 69.53 10.53
N PHE A 159 11.26 69.91 11.78
CA PHE A 159 10.78 68.99 12.83
C PHE A 159 9.56 68.16 12.40
N ARG A 160 8.73 68.68 11.49
CA ARG A 160 7.63 67.93 10.86
C ARG A 160 8.05 66.68 10.10
N VAL A 161 9.23 66.71 9.46
CA VAL A 161 9.76 65.57 8.69
C VAL A 161 10.31 64.53 9.66
N LEU A 162 11.01 64.96 10.71
CA LEU A 162 11.48 64.09 11.80
C LEU A 162 10.31 63.38 12.50
N ALA A 163 9.23 64.11 12.83
CA ALA A 163 8.05 63.52 13.46
C ALA A 163 7.35 62.47 12.57
N LEU A 164 7.27 62.72 11.25
CA LEU A 164 6.70 61.76 10.30
C LEU A 164 7.61 60.53 10.13
N LEU A 165 8.93 60.71 10.06
CA LEU A 165 9.90 59.61 10.00
C LEU A 165 9.81 58.72 11.25
N LEU A 166 9.79 59.33 12.44
CA LEU A 166 9.62 58.60 13.70
C LEU A 166 8.28 57.86 13.76
N LEU A 167 7.20 58.44 13.24
CA LEU A 167 5.89 57.77 13.15
C LEU A 167 5.93 56.53 12.25
N VAL A 168 6.64 56.58 11.12
CA VAL A 168 6.84 55.41 10.25
C VAL A 168 7.69 54.34 10.93
N VAL A 169 8.79 54.72 11.61
CA VAL A 169 9.63 53.78 12.37
C VAL A 169 8.83 53.12 13.49
N ALA A 170 8.02 53.89 14.23
CA ALA A 170 7.16 53.37 15.29
C ALA A 170 6.07 52.43 14.74
N LEU A 171 5.48 52.75 13.58
CA LEU A 171 4.51 51.88 12.90
C LEU A 171 5.15 50.55 12.48
N VAL A 172 6.35 50.56 11.90
CA VAL A 172 7.05 49.31 11.54
C VAL A 172 7.43 48.51 12.80
N SER A 173 7.92 49.18 13.85
CA SER A 173 8.29 48.56 15.12
C SER A 173 7.13 47.88 15.85
N ALA A 174 5.89 48.32 15.60
CA ALA A 174 4.69 47.74 16.23
C ALA A 174 4.29 46.35 15.69
N HIS A 175 4.81 45.88 14.56
CA HIS A 175 4.65 44.50 14.03
C HIS A 175 3.19 43.95 13.97
N GLY A 176 2.17 44.80 13.93
CA GLY A 176 0.75 44.40 13.94
C GLY A 176 -0.02 44.79 15.21
N ASP A 177 0.68 44.99 16.33
CA ASP A 177 0.13 45.28 17.66
C ASP A 177 -0.26 46.75 17.88
N TYR A 178 -0.85 47.39 16.86
CA TYR A 178 -1.15 48.82 16.87
C TYR A 178 -2.18 49.22 17.92
N LEU A 179 -3.20 48.36 18.11
CA LEU A 179 -4.33 48.65 18.99
C LEU A 179 -3.99 48.30 20.45
N SER A 180 -3.35 47.17 20.68
CA SER A 180 -2.89 46.71 22.00
C SER A 180 -1.95 47.74 22.64
N ARG A 181 -0.85 48.12 21.95
CA ARG A 181 0.09 49.15 22.44
C ARG A 181 -0.56 50.51 22.70
N LEU A 182 -1.48 50.95 21.84
CA LEU A 182 -2.23 52.19 22.04
C LEU A 182 -3.15 52.14 23.28
N THR A 183 -3.81 51.01 23.52
CA THR A 183 -4.66 50.85 24.71
C THR A 183 -3.85 50.71 26.00
N ALA A 184 -2.68 50.07 25.96
CA ALA A 184 -1.75 50.00 27.08
C ALA A 184 -1.22 51.40 27.45
N ALA A 185 -0.82 52.21 26.46
CA ALA A 185 -0.38 53.59 26.65
C ALA A 185 -1.43 54.49 27.34
N LEU A 186 -2.73 54.15 27.28
CA LEU A 186 -3.82 54.87 27.95
C LEU A 186 -4.16 54.37 29.37
N ARG A 187 -3.48 53.33 29.87
CA ARG A 187 -3.80 52.67 31.16
C ARG A 187 -2.62 52.70 32.15
N PRO A 188 -2.33 53.85 32.79
CA PRO A 188 -1.17 53.99 33.68
C PRO A 188 -1.22 53.15 34.97
N TRP A 189 -2.35 52.50 35.26
CA TRP A 189 -2.59 51.67 36.44
C TRP A 189 -2.30 50.18 36.22
N GLN A 190 -2.08 49.73 34.98
CA GLN A 190 -1.76 48.34 34.65
C GLN A 190 -0.24 48.16 34.50
N THR A 191 0.50 48.36 35.59
CA THR A 191 1.90 47.92 35.65
C THR A 191 1.96 46.40 35.57
N SER A 192 2.75 45.90 34.63
CA SER A 192 2.88 44.47 34.33
C SER A 192 1.55 43.81 33.99
N VAL A 193 1.12 44.00 32.74
CA VAL A 193 0.78 42.80 31.97
C VAL A 193 2.09 41.99 31.94
N VAL A 194 2.26 41.09 32.91
CA VAL A 194 3.03 39.86 32.66
C VAL A 194 2.45 39.37 31.34
N PRO A 195 3.25 39.26 30.27
CA PRO A 195 2.70 38.90 28.97
C PRO A 195 1.79 37.70 29.16
N HIS A 196 0.62 37.71 28.52
CA HIS A 196 -0.18 36.49 28.34
C HIS A 196 0.62 35.56 27.41
N LEU A 197 1.70 35.03 27.97
CA LEU A 197 2.25 33.76 27.62
C LEU A 197 1.15 32.81 28.02
N ASP A 198 0.32 32.44 27.05
CA ASP A 198 -0.23 31.10 27.05
C ASP A 198 1.00 30.21 26.88
N PRO A 199 1.54 29.60 27.95
CA PRO A 199 2.69 28.73 27.80
C PRO A 199 2.28 27.62 26.84
N ALA A 200 3.13 27.36 25.84
CA ALA A 200 2.85 26.31 24.87
C ALA A 200 3.07 24.96 25.58
N VAL A 201 2.00 24.46 26.19
CA VAL A 201 1.97 23.18 26.89
C VAL A 201 1.53 22.09 25.93
N SER A 202 2.44 21.17 25.62
CA SER A 202 2.21 20.00 24.77
C SER A 202 2.26 18.73 25.61
N LEU A 203 1.17 17.96 25.63
CA LEU A 203 1.11 16.65 26.27
C LEU A 203 1.02 15.57 25.19
N TRP A 204 2.08 14.77 25.07
CA TRP A 204 2.13 13.57 24.25
C TRP A 204 1.90 12.34 25.13
N VAL A 205 1.14 11.37 24.64
CA VAL A 205 0.93 10.09 25.33
C VAL A 205 1.25 8.96 24.35
N THR A 206 2.25 8.15 24.68
CA THR A 206 2.64 6.97 23.90
C THR A 206 2.15 5.72 24.62
N PRO A 207 1.11 5.03 24.10
CA PRO A 207 0.69 3.73 24.61
C PRO A 207 1.82 2.68 24.49
N PRO A 208 1.82 1.62 25.32
CA PRO A 208 2.79 0.53 25.19
C PRO A 208 2.64 -0.24 23.88
N ASP A 209 3.75 -0.82 23.40
CA ASP A 209 3.82 -1.55 22.13
C ASP A 209 2.77 -2.67 21.99
N TYR A 210 2.48 -3.41 23.07
CA TYR A 210 1.49 -4.50 23.08
C TYR A 210 0.08 -4.01 22.69
N THR A 211 -0.22 -2.74 22.90
CA THR A 211 -1.54 -2.15 22.62
C THR A 211 -1.71 -1.77 21.15
N ARG A 212 -0.59 -1.58 20.44
CA ARG A 212 -0.49 -1.13 19.03
C ARG A 212 -1.35 0.10 18.69
N ARG A 213 -1.68 0.93 19.68
CA ARG A 213 -2.40 2.19 19.48
C ARG A 213 -1.40 3.29 19.09
N PRO A 214 -1.76 4.19 18.16
CA PRO A 214 -0.91 5.32 17.81
C PRO A 214 -0.72 6.26 19.02
N PRO A 215 0.41 6.97 19.13
CA PRO A 215 0.61 7.98 20.16
C PRO A 215 -0.37 9.14 19.99
N LEU A 216 -0.94 9.60 21.11
CA LEU A 216 -1.79 10.79 21.16
C LEU A 216 -0.89 12.02 21.10
N LEU A 217 -1.05 12.82 20.05
CA LEU A 217 -0.28 14.04 19.82
C LEU A 217 -0.81 15.20 20.66
N ALA A 218 0.03 16.21 20.90
CA ALA A 218 -0.31 17.40 21.67
C ALA A 218 -1.60 18.11 21.22
N GLU A 219 -1.89 18.14 19.90
CA GLU A 219 -3.12 18.73 19.36
C GLU A 219 -4.38 17.95 19.75
N GLN A 220 -4.27 16.62 19.91
CA GLN A 220 -5.37 15.74 20.27
C GLN A 220 -5.65 15.76 21.79
N THR A 221 -4.64 16.07 22.61
CA THR A 221 -4.77 16.25 24.06
C THR A 221 -5.14 17.70 24.45
N ALA A 222 -5.02 18.65 23.51
CA ALA A 222 -5.34 20.06 23.67
C ALA A 222 -6.86 20.37 23.63
N GLY A 223 -7.59 19.87 24.64
CA GLY A 223 -9.02 20.18 24.82
C GLY A 223 -9.79 19.13 25.61
N LEU A 224 -9.17 17.98 25.89
CA LEU A 224 -9.72 16.94 26.75
C LEU A 224 -9.34 17.21 28.20
N ASP A 225 -10.33 17.28 29.10
CA ASP A 225 -10.10 17.37 30.55
C ASP A 225 -9.76 16.01 31.16
N ALA A 226 -10.15 14.91 30.51
CA ALA A 226 -9.87 13.54 30.93
C ALA A 226 -9.32 12.71 29.76
N LEU A 227 -8.29 11.90 30.02
CA LEU A 227 -7.68 10.99 29.05
C LEU A 227 -7.72 9.56 29.59
N GLU A 228 -8.13 8.62 28.75
CA GLU A 228 -8.14 7.18 29.06
C GLU A 228 -7.01 6.49 28.29
N MET A 229 -6.13 5.79 29.01
CA MET A 229 -4.96 5.13 28.41
C MET A 229 -4.61 3.80 29.09
N PRO A 230 -3.97 2.87 28.37
CA PRO A 230 -3.53 1.59 28.93
C PRO A 230 -2.46 1.75 30.02
N THR A 231 -2.38 0.77 30.93
CA THR A 231 -1.36 0.74 31.99
C THR A 231 0.04 0.65 31.40
N GLY A 232 0.96 1.48 31.90
CA GLY A 232 2.34 1.59 31.43
C GLY A 232 2.53 2.57 30.26
N SER A 233 1.50 3.31 29.86
CA SER A 233 1.63 4.39 28.86
C SER A 233 2.67 5.42 29.30
N GLN A 234 3.55 5.84 28.39
CA GLN A 234 4.54 6.89 28.67
C GLN A 234 3.94 8.26 28.34
N ILE A 235 4.01 9.18 29.30
CA ILE A 235 3.62 10.57 29.10
C ILE A 235 4.87 11.42 28.90
N LEU A 236 4.85 12.24 27.86
CA LEU A 236 5.86 13.26 27.56
C LEU A 236 5.15 14.62 27.61
N LEU A 237 5.42 15.38 28.66
CA LEU A 237 4.90 16.73 28.83
C LEU A 237 6.03 17.73 28.59
N GLN A 238 5.81 18.66 27.66
CA GLN A 238 6.71 19.77 27.41
C GLN A 238 5.98 21.09 27.65
N VAL A 239 6.70 22.06 28.21
CA VAL A 239 6.21 23.43 28.42
C VAL A 239 7.24 24.39 27.85
N HIS A 240 6.86 25.18 26.85
CA HIS A 240 7.72 26.15 26.19
C HIS A 240 7.26 27.59 26.43
N HIS A 241 8.18 28.54 26.22
CA HIS A 241 7.97 29.99 26.36
C HIS A 241 7.62 30.43 27.79
N LEU A 242 8.12 29.71 28.80
CA LEU A 242 7.97 30.10 30.20
C LEU A 242 9.08 31.10 30.58
N PRO A 243 8.82 32.21 31.29
CA PRO A 243 9.88 33.10 31.77
C PRO A 243 10.80 32.36 32.73
N THR A 244 12.10 32.63 32.71
CA THR A 244 13.11 31.93 33.54
C THR A 244 12.73 31.94 35.03
N ASP A 245 12.30 33.10 35.55
CA ASP A 245 11.83 33.29 36.93
C ASP A 245 10.62 32.41 37.30
N LEU A 246 9.76 32.08 36.32
CA LEU A 246 8.59 31.21 36.52
C LEU A 246 8.92 29.73 36.27
N ALA A 247 9.95 29.45 35.47
CA ALA A 247 10.43 28.09 35.18
C ALA A 247 11.11 27.45 36.41
N GLU A 248 11.86 28.22 37.19
CA GLU A 248 12.43 27.76 38.47
C GLU A 248 11.34 27.40 39.51
N GLY A 249 10.17 28.01 39.40
CA GLY A 249 9.03 27.83 40.32
C GLY A 249 8.04 26.72 39.93
N LEU A 250 8.20 26.08 38.77
CA LEU A 250 7.20 25.17 38.22
C LEU A 250 7.10 23.86 39.03
N ARG A 251 5.87 23.46 39.37
CA ARG A 251 5.56 22.18 40.01
C ARG A 251 4.56 21.40 39.18
N ILE A 252 5.01 20.25 38.66
CA ILE A 252 4.15 19.28 37.98
C ILE A 252 3.87 18.14 38.96
N THR A 253 2.59 17.83 39.17
CA THR A 253 2.13 16.79 40.10
C THR A 253 1.22 15.80 39.40
N LEU A 254 1.35 14.51 39.71
CA LEU A 254 0.38 13.47 39.34
C LEU A 254 -0.34 13.00 40.61
N GLY A 255 -1.60 13.41 40.76
CA GLY A 255 -2.28 13.37 42.05
C GLY A 255 -1.53 14.24 43.07
N ASP A 256 -1.20 13.67 44.22
CA ASP A 256 -0.44 14.34 45.29
C ASP A 256 1.08 14.16 45.18
N LYS A 257 1.58 13.39 44.20
CA LYS A 257 3.02 13.14 44.03
C LYS A 257 3.66 14.21 43.13
N PRO A 258 4.69 14.95 43.58
CA PRO A 258 5.48 15.80 42.70
C PRO A 258 6.34 14.94 41.77
N LEU A 259 6.38 15.31 40.49
CA LEU A 259 7.20 14.66 39.48
C LEU A 259 8.50 15.43 39.26
N LYS A 260 9.59 14.72 38.96
CA LYS A 260 10.89 15.33 38.65
C LYS A 260 10.85 15.86 37.21
N VAL A 261 11.13 17.14 37.05
CA VAL A 261 11.14 17.84 35.76
C VAL A 261 12.61 18.04 35.31
N GLU A 262 12.87 17.94 34.01
CA GLU A 262 14.16 18.25 33.40
C GLU A 262 14.08 19.56 32.62
N GLN A 263 15.12 20.39 32.69
CA GLN A 263 15.20 21.64 31.92
C GLN A 263 15.80 21.34 30.55
N LEU A 264 15.10 21.74 29.49
CA LEU A 264 15.54 21.54 28.11
C LEU A 264 16.29 22.77 27.54
N GLY A 265 16.24 23.90 28.25
CA GLY A 265 16.87 25.17 27.91
C GLY A 265 16.19 26.33 28.63
N ASP A 266 16.61 27.57 28.33
CA ASP A 266 16.00 28.77 28.91
C ASP A 266 14.49 28.80 28.64
N GLY A 267 13.69 28.76 29.71
CA GLY A 267 12.23 28.83 29.63
C GLY A 267 11.53 27.62 29.00
N SER A 268 12.22 26.48 28.87
CA SER A 268 11.63 25.22 28.38
C SER A 268 11.90 24.06 29.33
N VAL A 269 10.85 23.32 29.67
CA VAL A 269 10.93 22.14 30.53
C VAL A 269 10.28 20.91 29.91
N GLU A 270 10.83 19.74 30.23
CA GLU A 270 10.35 18.44 29.81
C GLU A 270 10.14 17.52 31.02
N LEU A 271 9.11 16.68 30.95
CA LEU A 271 8.83 15.62 31.91
C LEU A 271 8.49 14.35 31.13
N ARG A 272 9.18 13.25 31.47
CA ARG A 272 8.85 11.89 31.05
C ARG A 272 8.45 11.06 32.26
N GLN A 273 7.31 10.40 32.20
CA GLN A 273 6.81 9.56 33.30
C GLN A 273 6.00 8.37 32.73
N ALA A 274 6.15 7.18 33.32
CA ALA A 274 5.27 6.05 33.04
C ALA A 274 3.99 6.15 33.90
N LEU A 275 2.84 5.84 33.31
CA LEU A 275 1.54 5.95 33.97
C LEU A 275 1.00 4.56 34.38
N ASP A 276 1.26 4.19 35.63
CA ASP A 276 0.84 2.90 36.20
C ASP A 276 -0.47 2.98 37.00
N ALA A 277 -0.87 4.19 37.44
CA ALA A 277 -2.03 4.42 38.28
C ALA A 277 -2.81 5.66 37.82
N PRO A 278 -4.15 5.68 37.98
CA PRO A 278 -4.96 6.84 37.64
C PRO A 278 -4.61 8.02 38.57
N GLY A 279 -4.64 9.23 38.04
CA GLY A 279 -4.28 10.43 38.78
C GLY A 279 -4.47 11.70 37.97
N ARG A 280 -4.58 12.84 38.67
CA ARG A 280 -4.71 14.15 38.05
C ARG A 280 -3.34 14.75 37.78
N LEU A 281 -2.94 14.82 36.51
CA LEU A 281 -1.72 15.52 36.10
C LEU A 281 -2.01 17.02 36.09
N ALA A 282 -1.38 17.78 36.98
CA ALA A 282 -1.60 19.22 37.11
C ALA A 282 -0.27 19.99 37.07
N ILE A 283 -0.28 21.09 36.33
CA ILE A 283 0.85 22.03 36.22
C ILE A 283 0.52 23.27 37.05
N ARG A 284 1.35 23.58 38.04
CA ARG A 284 1.18 24.73 38.94
C ARG A 284 2.45 25.59 38.97
N LEU A 285 2.27 26.90 39.08
CA LEU A 285 3.35 27.86 39.36
C LEU A 285 3.65 27.91 40.88
N ALA A 286 4.73 28.61 41.25
CA ALA A 286 5.18 28.76 42.64
C ALA A 286 4.17 29.50 43.54
N ASP A 287 3.32 30.36 42.97
CA ASP A 287 2.22 31.05 43.66
C ASP A 287 0.98 30.17 43.88
N GLY A 288 0.97 28.95 43.33
CA GLY A 288 -0.15 28.00 43.39
C GLY A 288 -1.15 28.14 42.24
N GLN A 289 -0.98 29.08 41.30
CA GLN A 289 -1.84 29.20 40.13
C GLN A 289 -1.70 27.96 39.24
N GLN A 290 -2.82 27.34 38.87
CA GLN A 290 -2.85 26.19 37.97
C GLN A 290 -2.89 26.66 36.52
N ILE A 291 -1.94 26.20 35.70
CA ILE A 291 -1.88 26.49 34.26
C ILE A 291 -2.84 25.58 33.51
N ARG A 292 -2.69 24.27 33.70
CA ARG A 292 -3.50 23.23 33.06
C ARG A 292 -3.51 21.96 33.90
N ALA A 293 -4.56 21.15 33.75
CA ALA A 293 -4.62 19.83 34.35
C ALA A 293 -5.40 18.85 33.47
N TRP A 294 -5.10 17.56 33.61
CA TRP A 294 -5.77 16.44 32.96
C TRP A 294 -6.06 15.34 33.99
N ASP A 295 -7.26 14.78 33.97
CA ASP A 295 -7.63 13.61 34.75
C ASP A 295 -7.25 12.33 33.97
N MET A 296 -6.16 11.67 34.36
CA MET A 296 -5.64 10.51 33.67
C MET A 296 -6.27 9.23 34.24
N ARG A 297 -7.01 8.51 33.42
CA ARG A 297 -7.61 7.20 33.73
C ARG A 297 -6.75 6.10 33.13
N VAL A 298 -6.33 5.16 33.96
CA VAL A 298 -5.55 4.00 33.55
C VAL A 298 -6.48 2.80 33.40
N ILE A 299 -6.49 2.20 32.21
CA ILE A 299 -7.19 0.94 31.93
C ILE A 299 -6.20 -0.20 32.15
N GLY A 300 -6.63 -1.17 32.96
CA GLY A 300 -5.90 -2.42 33.19
C GLY A 300 -6.16 -3.41 32.05
N ASP A 301 -5.08 -4.00 31.57
CA ASP A 301 -5.03 -4.98 30.49
C ASP A 301 -5.37 -6.39 31.01
N GLN A 302 -6.26 -7.12 30.31
CA GLN A 302 -6.82 -8.40 30.77
C GLN A 302 -6.13 -9.59 30.10
N PRO A 303 -6.00 -10.75 30.77
CA PRO A 303 -5.49 -11.94 30.12
C PRO A 303 -6.49 -12.46 29.06
N PRO A 304 -5.99 -13.06 27.97
CA PRO A 304 -6.83 -13.54 26.87
C PRO A 304 -7.80 -14.64 27.32
N LYS A 305 -8.89 -14.82 26.58
CA LYS A 305 -9.88 -15.88 26.83
C LYS A 305 -9.91 -16.81 25.62
N ILE A 306 -9.79 -18.11 25.86
CA ILE A 306 -9.82 -19.14 24.82
C ILE A 306 -10.71 -20.32 25.24
N ALA A 307 -11.48 -20.85 24.30
CA ALA A 307 -12.33 -22.02 24.49
C ALA A 307 -12.31 -22.93 23.25
N PHE A 308 -12.61 -24.21 23.45
CA PHE A 308 -12.87 -25.15 22.36
C PHE A 308 -14.25 -24.87 21.75
N ASP A 309 -14.33 -24.69 20.44
CA ASP A 309 -15.59 -24.53 19.71
C ASP A 309 -16.13 -25.89 19.29
N GLY A 310 -16.68 -26.62 20.27
CA GLY A 310 -17.07 -28.02 20.14
C GLY A 310 -15.95 -29.00 20.49
N LYS A 311 -16.26 -30.30 20.46
CA LYS A 311 -15.28 -31.35 20.81
C LYS A 311 -14.33 -31.61 19.64
N PRO A 312 -13.01 -31.76 19.87
CA PRO A 312 -12.10 -32.24 18.82
C PRO A 312 -12.51 -33.61 18.30
N VAL A 313 -12.37 -33.84 17.00
CA VAL A 313 -12.77 -35.07 16.31
C VAL A 313 -11.68 -35.62 15.41
N ALA A 314 -11.61 -36.93 15.28
CA ALA A 314 -10.77 -37.57 14.27
C ALA A 314 -11.38 -37.36 12.87
N THR A 315 -10.58 -36.92 11.92
CA THR A 315 -10.94 -36.95 10.49
C THR A 315 -10.90 -38.39 9.96
N ALA A 316 -11.44 -38.61 8.75
CA ALA A 316 -11.38 -39.92 8.08
C ALA A 316 -9.94 -40.43 7.81
N ARG A 317 -8.92 -39.57 7.90
CA ARG A 317 -7.49 -39.91 7.77
C ARG A 317 -6.78 -40.13 9.11
N GLY A 318 -7.48 -40.00 10.25
CA GLY A 318 -6.89 -40.11 11.58
C GLY A 318 -6.23 -38.83 12.10
N VAL A 319 -6.18 -37.74 11.32
CA VAL A 319 -5.71 -36.43 11.78
C VAL A 319 -6.73 -35.82 12.75
N MET A 320 -6.27 -35.20 13.84
CA MET A 320 -7.12 -34.52 14.81
C MET A 320 -7.56 -33.16 14.26
N HIS A 321 -8.88 -32.95 14.17
CA HIS A 321 -9.49 -31.66 13.83
C HIS A 321 -10.06 -31.05 15.12
N LEU A 322 -9.59 -29.87 15.47
CA LEU A 322 -10.09 -29.09 16.62
C LEU A 322 -10.46 -27.68 16.15
N GLN A 323 -11.47 -27.08 16.79
CA GLN A 323 -11.86 -25.70 16.56
C GLN A 323 -11.72 -24.93 17.87
N TYR A 324 -11.34 -23.66 17.78
CA TYR A 324 -11.17 -22.78 18.93
C TYR A 324 -11.77 -21.41 18.66
N ASP A 325 -12.20 -20.75 19.72
CA ASP A 325 -12.59 -19.34 19.75
C ASP A 325 -11.76 -18.65 20.84
N ALA A 326 -10.95 -17.68 20.44
CA ALA A 326 -10.07 -16.92 21.31
C ALA A 326 -10.33 -15.42 21.17
N SER A 327 -10.25 -14.66 22.26
CA SER A 327 -10.50 -13.22 22.28
C SER A 327 -9.62 -12.49 23.30
N ASP A 328 -9.26 -11.24 22.99
CA ASP A 328 -8.37 -10.38 23.77
C ASP A 328 -8.68 -8.88 23.51
N ASP A 329 -8.39 -7.99 24.47
CA ASP A 329 -8.67 -6.55 24.34
C ASP A 329 -7.57 -5.72 23.66
N TYR A 330 -6.38 -6.28 23.42
CA TYR A 330 -5.29 -5.63 22.68
C TYR A 330 -4.70 -6.47 21.53
N GLY A 331 -4.84 -7.80 21.57
CA GLY A 331 -4.62 -8.71 20.45
C GLY A 331 -3.90 -10.00 20.84
N LEU A 332 -4.34 -11.12 20.24
CA LEU A 332 -3.79 -12.46 20.46
C LEU A 332 -2.47 -12.65 19.69
N ALA A 333 -1.37 -12.97 20.36
CA ALA A 333 -0.07 -13.23 19.73
C ALA A 333 0.13 -14.69 19.30
N THR A 334 -0.18 -15.65 20.19
CA THR A 334 0.01 -17.08 19.95
C THR A 334 -1.13 -17.90 20.51
N ILE A 335 -1.43 -19.02 19.86
CA ILE A 335 -2.37 -20.04 20.33
C ILE A 335 -1.68 -21.39 20.25
N GLN A 336 -1.72 -22.14 21.35
CA GLN A 336 -1.11 -23.46 21.49
C GLN A 336 -2.07 -24.45 22.18
N LEU A 337 -1.81 -25.73 21.98
CA LEU A 337 -2.49 -26.85 22.61
C LEU A 337 -1.51 -27.52 23.58
N ASP A 338 -1.85 -27.49 24.85
CA ASP A 338 -1.16 -28.21 25.91
C ASP A 338 -1.81 -29.59 26.07
N MET A 339 -1.03 -30.64 25.92
CA MET A 339 -1.47 -32.02 26.12
C MET A 339 -0.72 -32.68 27.27
N SER A 340 -1.42 -33.35 28.18
CA SER A 340 -0.80 -34.10 29.28
C SER A 340 -1.45 -35.47 29.51
N PRO A 341 -0.70 -36.50 29.94
CA PRO A 341 -1.27 -37.77 30.36
C PRO A 341 -2.28 -37.61 31.53
N PRO A 342 -3.31 -38.47 31.62
CA PRO A 342 -4.23 -38.45 32.76
C PRO A 342 -3.52 -38.74 34.10
N ASP A 343 -2.51 -39.60 34.06
CA ASP A 343 -1.78 -40.09 35.24
C ASP A 343 -0.63 -39.16 35.69
N ASP A 344 -0.17 -38.28 34.79
CA ASP A 344 0.89 -37.30 35.05
C ASP A 344 0.53 -35.95 34.43
N ALA A 345 -0.02 -35.05 35.25
CA ALA A 345 -0.38 -33.70 34.85
C ALA A 345 0.82 -32.72 34.78
N GLN A 346 2.05 -33.17 35.12
CA GLN A 346 3.27 -32.36 35.02
C GLN A 346 3.99 -32.60 33.69
N ALA A 347 3.79 -33.76 33.05
CA ALA A 347 4.24 -34.05 31.69
C ALA A 347 3.38 -33.33 30.64
N VAL A 348 3.51 -32.00 30.56
CA VAL A 348 2.84 -31.17 29.54
C VAL A 348 3.69 -31.10 28.27
N GLU A 349 3.08 -31.47 27.14
CA GLU A 349 3.61 -31.31 25.80
C GLU A 349 2.90 -30.13 25.10
N HIS A 350 3.68 -29.16 24.59
CA HIS A 350 3.16 -27.94 23.96
C HIS A 350 3.15 -28.05 22.43
N PHE A 351 1.99 -27.88 21.80
CA PHE A 351 1.82 -27.93 20.34
C PHE A 351 1.36 -26.56 19.81
N PRO A 352 2.20 -25.83 19.05
CA PRO A 352 1.80 -24.54 18.49
C PRO A 352 0.72 -24.74 17.44
N LEU A 353 -0.44 -24.10 17.62
CA LEU A 353 -1.56 -24.17 16.67
C LEU A 353 -1.54 -22.98 15.70
N ALA A 354 -1.26 -21.77 16.20
CA ALA A 354 -1.19 -20.56 15.39
C ALA A 354 -0.24 -19.52 16.00
N LYS A 355 0.53 -18.86 15.13
CA LYS A 355 1.27 -17.62 15.44
C LYS A 355 0.62 -16.47 14.67
N LEU A 356 0.01 -15.55 15.39
CA LEU A 356 -0.90 -14.55 14.83
C LEU A 356 -0.16 -13.22 14.63
N SER A 357 0.58 -13.09 13.52
CA SER A 357 1.37 -11.87 13.22
C SER A 357 0.54 -10.58 13.16
N ALA A 358 -0.73 -10.67 12.77
CA ALA A 358 -1.66 -9.54 12.75
C ALA A 358 -2.28 -9.22 14.14
N GLN A 359 -2.04 -10.08 15.13
CA GLN A 359 -2.60 -10.06 16.49
C GLN A 359 -4.08 -9.62 16.55
N PRO A 360 -5.02 -10.37 15.98
CA PRO A 360 -6.42 -9.97 15.98
C PRO A 360 -7.02 -9.99 17.39
N MET A 361 -8.00 -9.13 17.65
CA MET A 361 -8.75 -9.11 18.92
C MET A 361 -9.63 -10.36 19.12
N GLN A 362 -9.96 -11.06 18.03
CA GLN A 362 -10.63 -12.35 18.07
C GLN A 362 -10.03 -13.28 17.00
N ALA A 363 -9.77 -14.54 17.37
CA ALA A 363 -9.32 -15.59 16.47
C ALA A 363 -10.22 -16.82 16.63
N LYS A 364 -11.09 -17.04 15.65
CA LYS A 364 -11.94 -18.24 15.55
C LYS A 364 -11.51 -19.04 14.33
N ASN A 365 -10.96 -20.24 14.54
CA ASN A 365 -10.41 -21.05 13.45
C ASN A 365 -10.39 -22.55 13.79
N ALA A 366 -10.16 -23.36 12.77
CA ALA A 366 -9.86 -24.79 12.87
C ALA A 366 -8.34 -25.04 12.79
N ALA A 367 -7.84 -25.96 13.60
CA ALA A 367 -6.50 -26.52 13.48
C ALA A 367 -6.57 -28.03 13.20
N TYR A 368 -5.62 -28.50 12.40
CA TYR A 368 -5.46 -29.90 12.03
C TYR A 368 -4.08 -30.36 12.51
N LEU A 369 -4.05 -31.34 13.42
CA LEU A 369 -2.83 -31.84 14.02
C LEU A 369 -2.71 -33.35 13.78
N ASP A 370 -1.68 -33.76 13.05
CA ASP A 370 -1.40 -35.17 12.81
C ASP A 370 -0.67 -35.76 14.02
N LEU A 371 -1.45 -36.42 14.88
CA LEU A 371 -0.95 -37.15 16.06
C LEU A 371 -0.87 -38.66 15.79
N THR A 372 -1.04 -39.14 14.56
CA THR A 372 -1.15 -40.58 14.28
C THR A 372 0.12 -41.35 14.59
N ALA A 373 1.29 -40.71 14.45
CA ALA A 373 2.59 -41.26 14.84
C ALA A 373 2.94 -41.07 16.33
N HIS A 374 2.18 -40.25 17.07
CA HIS A 374 2.48 -39.90 18.47
C HIS A 374 2.63 -41.15 19.36
N PRO A 375 3.54 -41.18 20.34
CA PRO A 375 3.69 -42.30 21.26
C PRO A 375 2.37 -42.71 21.94
N ARG A 376 1.54 -41.74 22.32
CA ARG A 376 0.25 -41.94 23.01
C ARG A 376 -0.96 -41.93 22.07
N ALA A 377 -0.77 -42.08 20.76
CA ALA A 377 -1.87 -42.24 19.81
C ALA A 377 -2.81 -43.40 20.22
N GLY A 378 -4.11 -43.14 20.28
CA GLY A 378 -5.10 -44.11 20.74
C GLY A 378 -5.10 -44.39 22.25
N LEU A 379 -4.49 -43.53 23.07
CA LEU A 379 -4.61 -43.48 24.54
C LEU A 379 -5.32 -42.19 24.99
N PRO A 380 -5.92 -42.14 26.18
CA PRO A 380 -6.49 -40.92 26.74
C PRO A 380 -5.40 -39.88 27.07
N MET A 381 -5.70 -38.61 26.78
CA MET A 381 -4.92 -37.43 27.09
C MET A 381 -5.84 -36.30 27.56
N ARG A 382 -5.31 -35.40 28.40
CA ARG A 382 -5.95 -34.14 28.78
C ARG A 382 -5.51 -33.05 27.82
N LEU A 383 -6.45 -32.36 27.19
CA LEU A 383 -6.19 -31.27 26.25
C LEU A 383 -6.63 -29.94 26.87
N THR A 384 -5.74 -28.95 26.86
CA THR A 384 -6.04 -27.57 27.29
C THR A 384 -5.52 -26.61 26.22
N LEU A 385 -6.33 -25.65 25.77
CA LEU A 385 -5.85 -24.59 24.89
C LEU A 385 -5.23 -23.48 25.74
N GLU A 386 -4.12 -22.93 25.28
CA GLU A 386 -3.52 -21.72 25.84
C GLU A 386 -3.38 -20.65 24.75
N ALA A 387 -3.84 -19.44 25.04
CA ALA A 387 -3.63 -18.25 24.23
C ALA A 387 -2.71 -17.27 24.97
N THR A 388 -1.88 -16.56 24.23
CA THR A 388 -0.97 -15.53 24.76
C THR A 388 -1.23 -14.20 24.06
N ASP A 389 -1.30 -13.10 24.82
CA ASP A 389 -1.47 -11.74 24.29
C ASP A 389 -0.14 -11.13 23.80
N GLY A 390 -0.19 -9.87 23.32
CA GLY A 390 1.00 -9.11 22.90
C GLY A 390 1.96 -8.68 24.02
N LYS A 391 1.60 -8.87 25.29
CA LYS A 391 2.38 -8.50 26.50
C LYS A 391 3.00 -9.73 27.19
N GLY A 392 2.54 -10.93 26.84
CA GLY A 392 2.95 -12.20 27.42
C GLY A 392 2.03 -12.73 28.52
N GLN A 393 0.81 -12.20 28.71
CA GLN A 393 -0.17 -12.85 29.60
C GLN A 393 -0.76 -14.09 28.91
N ALA A 394 -0.93 -15.17 29.67
CA ALA A 394 -1.49 -16.43 29.19
C ALA A 394 -2.90 -16.66 29.74
N GLY A 395 -3.80 -17.09 28.85
CA GLY A 395 -5.17 -17.48 29.15
C GLY A 395 -5.43 -18.92 28.73
N ARG A 396 -6.08 -19.71 29.60
CA ARG A 396 -6.30 -21.15 29.40
C ARG A 396 -7.77 -21.50 29.29
N SER A 397 -8.09 -22.50 28.46
CA SER A 397 -9.44 -23.06 28.35
C SER A 397 -9.76 -24.01 29.51
N GLU A 398 -11.01 -24.49 29.54
CA GLU A 398 -11.34 -25.73 30.24
C GLU A 398 -10.53 -26.91 29.67
N THR A 399 -10.18 -27.88 30.53
CA THR A 399 -9.48 -29.10 30.13
C THR A 399 -10.47 -30.17 29.66
N ILE A 400 -10.21 -30.79 28.51
CA ILE A 400 -11.04 -31.86 27.94
C ILE A 400 -10.26 -33.17 27.90
N ASP A 401 -10.82 -34.24 28.45
CA ASP A 401 -10.29 -35.59 28.29
C ASP A 401 -10.71 -36.17 26.92
N LEU A 402 -9.73 -36.60 26.12
CA LEU A 402 -9.93 -37.17 24.79
C LEU A 402 -8.98 -38.35 24.54
N VAL A 403 -9.47 -39.41 23.90
CA VAL A 403 -8.59 -40.46 23.35
C VAL A 403 -8.00 -39.95 22.04
N LEU A 404 -6.67 -39.85 21.96
CA LEU A 404 -6.01 -39.32 20.77
C LEU A 404 -6.37 -40.16 19.53
N PRO A 405 -6.66 -39.52 18.38
CA PRO A 405 -6.80 -40.23 17.12
C PRO A 405 -5.57 -41.11 16.79
N GLU A 406 -5.79 -42.22 16.10
CA GLU A 406 -4.74 -43.17 15.73
C GLU A 406 -4.86 -43.63 14.27
N ARG A 407 -3.75 -44.08 13.67
CA ARG A 407 -3.75 -44.73 12.35
C ARG A 407 -4.39 -46.12 12.46
N SER A 408 -5.39 -46.39 11.64
CA SER A 408 -5.95 -47.74 11.48
C SER A 408 -5.00 -48.61 10.63
N PHE A 409 -4.46 -49.68 11.21
CA PHE A 409 -3.68 -50.70 10.50
C PHE A 409 -4.61 -51.81 9.98
N ARG A 410 -4.41 -52.23 8.74
CA ARG A 410 -5.17 -53.32 8.08
C ARG A 410 -4.52 -54.67 8.35
N HIS A 411 -3.19 -54.74 8.38
CA HIS A 411 -2.46 -55.99 8.55
C HIS A 411 -2.59 -56.50 10.00
N PRO A 412 -2.98 -57.77 10.25
CA PRO A 412 -3.23 -58.28 11.59
C PRO A 412 -1.96 -58.28 12.46
N LEU A 413 -0.79 -58.54 11.87
CA LEU A 413 0.49 -58.50 12.58
C LEU A 413 0.89 -57.05 12.96
N ALA A 414 0.66 -56.05 12.09
CA ALA A 414 0.95 -54.66 12.40
C ALA A 414 0.04 -54.13 13.52
N ARG A 415 -1.24 -54.47 13.48
CA ARG A 415 -2.19 -54.21 14.59
C ARG A 415 -1.72 -54.81 15.92
N ALA A 416 -1.16 -56.04 15.91
CA ALA A 416 -0.64 -56.66 17.10
C ALA A 416 0.60 -55.91 17.65
N VAL A 417 1.55 -55.54 16.79
CA VAL A 417 2.73 -54.73 17.18
C VAL A 417 2.30 -53.38 17.77
N ILE A 418 1.30 -52.71 17.21
CA ILE A 418 0.78 -51.43 17.72
C ILE A 418 0.02 -51.61 19.05
N ALA A 419 -0.70 -52.72 19.25
CA ALA A 419 -1.31 -53.02 20.54
C ALA A 419 -0.24 -53.19 21.65
N GLU A 420 0.88 -53.85 21.33
CA GLU A 420 2.01 -53.96 22.25
C GLU A 420 2.75 -52.63 22.47
N ARG A 421 2.90 -51.79 21.43
CA ARG A 421 3.39 -50.40 21.57
C ARG A 421 2.54 -49.60 22.56
N LYS A 422 1.21 -49.64 22.41
CA LYS A 422 0.28 -48.98 23.34
C LYS A 422 0.41 -49.50 24.77
N ARG A 423 0.52 -50.83 24.94
CA ARG A 423 0.73 -51.46 26.25
C ARG A 423 2.01 -50.94 26.92
N LEU A 424 3.14 -50.93 26.20
CA LEU A 424 4.42 -50.41 26.70
C LEU A 424 4.38 -48.91 27.08
N VAL A 425 3.58 -48.12 26.35
CA VAL A 425 3.38 -46.67 26.60
C VAL A 425 2.41 -46.39 27.76
N ALA A 426 1.43 -47.27 27.97
CA ALA A 426 0.46 -47.17 29.06
C ALA A 426 1.04 -47.69 30.39
N ASP A 427 1.77 -48.79 30.36
CA ASP A 427 2.44 -49.39 31.51
C ASP A 427 3.93 -49.65 31.18
N PRO A 428 4.84 -48.75 31.62
CA PRO A 428 6.28 -48.91 31.46
C PRO A 428 6.86 -50.16 32.16
N GLY A 429 6.13 -50.80 33.08
CA GLY A 429 6.55 -52.05 33.74
C GLY A 429 6.32 -53.30 32.90
N SER A 430 5.51 -53.22 31.83
CA SER A 430 5.08 -54.38 31.01
C SER A 430 6.15 -54.91 30.03
N GLN A 431 7.42 -54.52 30.17
CA GLN A 431 8.49 -54.75 29.19
C GLN A 431 8.73 -56.24 28.89
N GLU A 432 8.80 -57.09 29.92
CA GLU A 432 9.02 -58.52 29.75
C GLU A 432 7.84 -59.20 29.02
N GLU A 433 6.59 -58.84 29.35
CA GLU A 433 5.40 -59.36 28.68
C GLU A 433 5.37 -58.96 27.20
N VAL A 434 5.63 -57.68 26.91
CA VAL A 434 5.68 -57.16 25.54
C VAL A 434 6.79 -57.83 24.74
N ALA A 435 7.99 -57.98 25.32
CA ALA A 435 9.12 -58.64 24.68
C ALA A 435 8.83 -60.11 24.33
N ALA A 436 8.27 -60.87 25.27
CA ALA A 436 7.87 -62.26 25.04
C ALA A 436 6.85 -62.35 23.89
N LYS A 437 5.81 -61.52 23.94
CA LYS A 437 4.73 -61.52 22.96
C LYS A 437 5.17 -61.08 21.57
N LEU A 438 6.14 -60.16 21.45
CA LEU A 438 6.77 -59.83 20.16
C LEU A 438 7.58 -61.00 19.59
N SER A 439 8.24 -61.79 20.44
CA SER A 439 8.92 -63.01 20.01
C SER A 439 7.92 -64.08 19.53
N ASP A 440 6.78 -64.24 20.21
CA ASP A 440 5.69 -65.13 19.78
C ASP A 440 5.08 -64.69 18.44
N LEU A 441 4.86 -63.39 18.26
CA LEU A 441 4.41 -62.81 16.99
C LEU A 441 5.44 -63.07 15.87
N GLY A 442 6.73 -62.98 16.16
CA GLY A 442 7.82 -63.32 15.22
C GLY A 442 7.84 -64.78 14.80
N ALA A 443 7.45 -65.70 15.69
CA ALA A 443 7.34 -67.13 15.40
C ALA A 443 6.07 -67.50 14.61
N SER A 444 5.06 -66.62 14.55
CA SER A 444 3.76 -66.89 13.92
C SER A 444 3.85 -67.11 12.40
N GLU A 445 2.92 -67.90 11.84
CA GLU A 445 2.81 -68.13 10.38
C GLU A 445 2.66 -66.81 9.61
N LEU A 446 1.93 -65.84 10.17
CA LEU A 446 1.72 -64.50 9.60
C LEU A 446 3.02 -63.69 9.46
N ALA A 447 3.98 -63.88 10.35
CA ALA A 447 5.30 -63.25 10.22
C ALA A 447 6.16 -63.99 9.18
N GLN A 448 6.08 -65.32 9.13
CA GLN A 448 6.83 -66.14 8.16
C GLN A 448 6.39 -65.87 6.71
N THR A 449 5.10 -65.60 6.46
CA THR A 449 4.59 -65.25 5.12
C THR A 449 5.11 -63.93 4.56
N LEU A 450 5.67 -63.04 5.40
CA LEU A 450 6.23 -61.74 4.98
C LEU A 450 7.73 -61.80 4.69
N GLY A 451 8.32 -63.00 4.67
CA GLY A 451 9.74 -63.23 4.44
C GLY A 451 10.61 -63.11 5.70
N PRO A 452 11.87 -63.59 5.66
CA PRO A 452 12.69 -63.81 6.85
C PRO A 452 13.09 -62.54 7.61
N GLY A 453 12.95 -61.36 7.00
CA GLY A 453 13.22 -60.07 7.65
C GLY A 453 12.23 -59.75 8.78
N VAL A 454 10.93 -60.03 8.60
CA VAL A 454 9.90 -59.67 9.60
C VAL A 454 10.04 -60.48 10.91
N PRO A 455 10.19 -61.82 10.90
CA PRO A 455 10.47 -62.60 12.10
C PRO A 455 11.73 -62.15 12.85
N LEU A 456 12.82 -61.84 12.12
CA LEU A 456 14.07 -61.38 12.71
C LEU A 456 13.91 -60.00 13.35
N SER A 457 13.26 -59.05 12.66
CA SER A 457 13.00 -57.71 13.22
C SER A 457 12.09 -57.76 14.45
N LEU A 458 11.08 -58.63 14.47
CA LEU A 458 10.22 -58.84 15.65
C LEU A 458 11.03 -59.38 16.84
N HIS A 459 11.88 -60.39 16.62
CA HIS A 459 12.72 -60.97 17.67
C HIS A 459 13.77 -59.98 18.21
N VAL A 460 14.46 -59.26 17.33
CA VAL A 460 15.44 -58.22 17.71
C VAL A 460 14.77 -57.06 18.44
N THR A 461 13.59 -56.64 18.00
CA THR A 461 12.80 -55.60 18.69
C THR A 461 12.36 -56.08 20.08
N GLY A 462 11.87 -57.31 20.20
CA GLY A 462 11.52 -57.91 21.50
C GLY A 462 12.70 -57.95 22.47
N ARG A 463 13.91 -58.33 22.00
CA ARG A 463 15.15 -58.26 22.80
C ARG A 463 15.43 -56.83 23.28
N ARG A 464 15.35 -55.83 22.40
CA ARG A 464 15.53 -54.42 22.77
C ARG A 464 14.48 -53.91 23.77
N VAL A 465 13.22 -54.35 23.67
CA VAL A 465 12.19 -54.00 24.66
C VAL A 465 12.56 -54.53 26.06
N ALA A 466 13.01 -55.78 26.16
CA ALA A 466 13.40 -56.39 27.43
C ALA A 466 14.65 -55.75 28.05
N GLU A 467 15.55 -55.21 27.23
CA GLU A 467 16.82 -54.60 27.66
C GLU A 467 16.70 -53.09 27.95
N ALA A 468 15.61 -52.43 27.57
CA ALA A 468 15.41 -50.98 27.68
C ALA A 468 15.13 -50.47 29.11
N GLY A 469 16.15 -50.43 29.97
CA GLY A 469 16.04 -49.99 31.36
C GLY A 469 15.79 -48.48 31.55
N THR A 470 16.25 -47.64 30.63
CA THR A 470 16.16 -46.17 30.73
C THR A 470 14.94 -45.58 30.02
N LEU A 471 14.63 -44.31 30.32
CA LEU A 471 13.55 -43.58 29.64
C LEU A 471 13.83 -43.41 28.14
N GLU A 472 15.07 -43.11 27.78
CA GLU A 472 15.53 -42.87 26.41
C GLU A 472 15.47 -44.16 25.56
N GLU A 473 15.96 -45.28 26.10
CA GLU A 473 15.85 -46.59 25.44
C GLU A 473 14.39 -47.00 25.23
N ARG A 474 13.50 -46.75 26.21
CA ARG A 474 12.05 -47.00 26.05
C ARG A 474 11.47 -46.15 24.93
N GLN A 475 11.79 -44.85 24.85
CA GLN A 475 11.33 -43.99 23.76
C GLN A 475 11.83 -44.46 22.39
N ALA A 476 13.10 -44.85 22.28
CA ALA A 476 13.67 -45.41 21.05
C ALA A 476 12.96 -46.70 20.62
N VAL A 477 12.64 -47.59 21.57
CA VAL A 477 11.88 -48.83 21.33
C VAL A 477 10.43 -48.53 20.90
N ILE A 478 9.76 -47.54 21.49
CA ILE A 478 8.41 -47.12 21.09
C ILE A 478 8.38 -46.57 19.64
N GLY A 479 9.47 -45.92 19.21
CA GLY A 479 9.70 -45.54 17.81
C GLY A 479 9.91 -46.76 16.90
N LEU A 480 10.80 -47.68 17.29
CA LEU A 480 11.10 -48.90 16.54
C LEU A 480 9.86 -49.79 16.32
N LEU A 481 8.97 -49.90 17.32
CA LEU A 481 7.69 -50.62 17.18
C LEU A 481 6.75 -49.97 16.16
N TRP A 482 6.75 -48.64 16.06
CA TRP A 482 5.98 -47.91 15.04
C TRP A 482 6.55 -48.15 13.64
N GLU A 483 7.86 -48.04 13.45
CA GLU A 483 8.53 -48.32 12.18
C GLU A 483 8.32 -49.76 11.71
N LEU A 484 8.40 -50.73 12.63
CA LEU A 484 8.13 -52.13 12.36
C LEU A 484 6.68 -52.38 11.94
N ALA A 485 5.71 -51.72 12.58
CA ALA A 485 4.31 -51.81 12.18
C ALA A 485 4.06 -51.21 10.78
N LEU A 486 4.68 -50.08 10.44
CA LEU A 486 4.63 -49.50 9.09
C LEU A 486 5.28 -50.42 8.05
N PHE A 487 6.43 -51.01 8.36
CA PHE A 487 7.12 -51.97 7.47
C PHE A 487 6.26 -53.21 7.17
N ILE A 488 5.53 -53.70 8.17
CA ILE A 488 4.60 -54.84 8.04
C ILE A 488 3.32 -54.46 7.27
N GLU A 489 2.83 -53.22 7.42
CA GLU A 489 1.59 -52.73 6.78
C GLU A 489 1.79 -52.38 5.30
N ASP A 490 2.80 -51.58 5.00
CA ASP A 490 3.01 -50.99 3.67
C ASP A 490 3.96 -51.84 2.79
N GLY A 491 4.67 -52.79 3.40
CA GLY A 491 5.65 -53.66 2.75
C GLY A 491 6.91 -52.93 2.25
N GLY A 492 7.83 -53.69 1.68
CA GLY A 492 9.13 -53.19 1.19
C GLY A 492 9.06 -52.17 0.05
N LEU A 493 7.88 -51.92 -0.54
CA LEU A 493 7.71 -50.86 -1.54
C LEU A 493 7.90 -49.47 -0.95
N SER A 494 7.52 -49.32 0.32
CA SER A 494 7.55 -48.04 1.03
C SER A 494 8.95 -47.51 1.29
N SER A 495 10.01 -48.33 1.30
CA SER A 495 11.36 -47.83 1.60
C SER A 495 11.97 -47.09 0.41
N ALA A 496 11.95 -47.67 -0.79
CA ALA A 496 12.47 -47.00 -1.99
C ALA A 496 11.67 -45.74 -2.36
N GLU A 497 10.34 -45.78 -2.21
CA GLU A 497 9.48 -44.61 -2.44
C GLU A 497 9.75 -43.49 -1.41
N ARG A 498 9.92 -43.82 -0.13
CA ARG A 498 10.28 -42.84 0.91
C ARG A 498 11.70 -42.31 0.75
N GLU A 499 12.66 -43.16 0.39
CA GLU A 499 14.05 -42.77 0.10
C GLU A 499 14.09 -41.78 -1.08
N MET A 500 13.33 -42.05 -2.14
CA MET A 500 13.18 -41.16 -3.30
C MET A 500 12.57 -39.82 -2.92
N ARG A 501 11.43 -39.79 -2.20
CA ARG A 501 10.79 -38.54 -1.76
C ARG A 501 11.69 -37.72 -0.84
N ALA A 502 12.39 -38.37 0.10
CA ALA A 502 13.31 -37.69 1.01
C ALA A 502 14.55 -37.13 0.29
N LEU A 503 15.04 -37.79 -0.78
CA LEU A 503 16.11 -37.26 -1.62
C LEU A 503 15.63 -36.11 -2.50
N GLN A 504 14.40 -36.16 -3.01
CA GLN A 504 13.76 -35.09 -3.76
C GLN A 504 13.59 -33.82 -2.90
N GLU A 505 13.05 -33.95 -1.68
CA GLU A 505 12.91 -32.84 -0.72
C GLU A 505 14.27 -32.23 -0.37
N LYS A 506 15.30 -33.06 -0.12
CA LYS A 506 16.67 -32.58 0.15
C LYS A 506 17.28 -31.85 -1.04
N LEU A 507 17.10 -32.37 -2.27
CA LEU A 507 17.60 -31.72 -3.49
C LEU A 507 16.91 -30.37 -3.72
N GLN A 508 15.59 -30.30 -3.50
CA GLN A 508 14.82 -29.06 -3.59
C GLN A 508 15.27 -28.05 -2.52
N GLN A 509 15.43 -28.47 -1.27
CA GLN A 509 15.92 -27.64 -0.17
C GLN A 509 17.35 -27.12 -0.43
N ALA A 510 18.24 -27.95 -0.97
CA ALA A 510 19.59 -27.56 -1.38
C ALA A 510 19.57 -26.54 -2.54
N LEU A 511 18.65 -26.68 -3.49
CA LEU A 511 18.43 -25.70 -4.57
C LEU A 511 17.82 -24.37 -4.07
N ASP A 512 16.98 -24.40 -3.04
CA ASP A 512 16.42 -23.19 -2.41
C ASP A 512 17.45 -22.47 -1.53
N GLN A 513 18.38 -23.20 -0.91
CA GLN A 513 19.46 -22.64 -0.09
C GLN A 513 20.72 -22.26 -0.88
N ASN A 514 20.71 -22.43 -2.22
CA ASN A 514 21.87 -22.21 -3.09
C ASN A 514 23.13 -23.00 -2.66
N ALA A 515 22.95 -24.28 -2.32
CA ALA A 515 24.04 -25.20 -1.98
C ALA A 515 25.12 -25.30 -3.08
N ASP A 516 26.31 -25.77 -2.67
CA ASP A 516 27.49 -25.95 -3.55
C ASP A 516 27.20 -26.99 -4.63
N ASP A 517 27.80 -26.79 -5.81
CA ASP A 517 27.52 -27.62 -6.99
C ASP A 517 27.89 -29.10 -6.74
N LYS A 518 28.86 -29.37 -5.87
CA LYS A 518 29.21 -30.75 -5.47
C LYS A 518 28.07 -31.46 -4.75
N GLU A 519 27.46 -30.80 -3.77
CA GLU A 519 26.35 -31.34 -2.98
C GLU A 519 25.11 -31.56 -3.87
N LEU A 520 24.82 -30.62 -4.78
CA LEU A 520 23.76 -30.77 -5.78
C LEU A 520 23.98 -31.95 -6.73
N ASN A 521 25.23 -32.18 -7.18
CA ASN A 521 25.56 -33.34 -8.01
C ASN A 521 25.41 -34.66 -7.23
N GLU A 522 25.89 -34.75 -5.98
CA GLU A 522 25.77 -35.96 -5.14
C GLU A 522 24.31 -36.31 -4.86
N LEU A 523 23.47 -35.33 -4.49
CA LEU A 523 22.04 -35.53 -4.27
C LEU A 523 21.32 -35.96 -5.56
N ALA A 524 21.64 -35.35 -6.70
CA ALA A 524 21.07 -35.73 -7.99
C ALA A 524 21.52 -37.13 -8.45
N GLU A 525 22.72 -37.59 -8.08
CA GLU A 525 23.17 -38.96 -8.34
C GLU A 525 22.42 -39.98 -7.47
N GLN A 526 22.30 -39.72 -6.16
CA GLN A 526 21.53 -40.56 -5.24
C GLN A 526 20.05 -40.66 -5.65
N LEU A 527 19.45 -39.56 -6.11
CA LEU A 527 18.08 -39.55 -6.62
C LEU A 527 17.93 -40.45 -7.85
N GLN A 528 18.87 -40.40 -8.81
CA GLN A 528 18.87 -41.31 -9.97
C GLN A 528 18.95 -42.77 -9.54
N GLN A 529 19.94 -43.12 -8.70
CA GLN A 529 20.14 -44.50 -8.25
C GLN A 529 18.92 -45.05 -7.48
N THR A 530 18.15 -44.18 -6.83
CA THR A 530 16.91 -44.55 -6.12
C THR A 530 15.72 -44.66 -7.07
N MET A 531 15.63 -43.77 -8.07
CA MET A 531 14.64 -43.84 -9.15
C MET A 531 14.81 -45.10 -10.00
N ASP A 532 16.04 -45.47 -10.37
CA ASP A 532 16.32 -46.72 -11.11
C ASP A 532 15.89 -47.95 -10.29
N ARG A 533 16.20 -47.98 -8.98
CA ARG A 533 15.72 -49.03 -8.05
C ARG A 533 14.19 -49.08 -7.98
N TYR A 534 13.52 -47.93 -7.89
CA TYR A 534 12.05 -47.85 -7.86
C TYR A 534 11.40 -48.36 -9.14
N LEU A 535 11.93 -47.97 -10.31
CA LEU A 535 11.43 -48.44 -11.61
C LEU A 535 11.65 -49.95 -11.81
N ASP A 536 12.79 -50.50 -11.36
CA ASP A 536 13.05 -51.93 -11.41
C ASP A 536 12.07 -52.73 -10.53
N GLU A 537 11.75 -52.25 -9.31
CA GLU A 537 10.74 -52.88 -8.44
C GLU A 537 9.31 -52.75 -9.00
N LEU A 538 8.98 -51.61 -9.63
CA LEU A 538 7.70 -51.40 -10.30
C LEU A 538 7.55 -52.34 -11.52
N GLN A 539 8.62 -52.54 -12.29
CA GLN A 539 8.64 -53.51 -13.40
C GLN A 539 8.53 -54.96 -12.92
N LYS A 540 9.19 -55.34 -11.82
CA LYS A 540 9.00 -56.66 -11.19
C LYS A 540 7.54 -56.86 -10.80
N LYS A 541 6.93 -55.91 -10.09
CA LYS A 541 5.51 -55.97 -9.71
C LYS A 541 4.56 -56.04 -10.90
N ALA A 542 4.79 -55.25 -11.95
CA ALA A 542 3.98 -55.32 -13.17
C ALA A 542 4.12 -56.71 -13.84
N THR A 543 5.31 -57.30 -13.81
CA THR A 543 5.59 -58.63 -14.36
C THR A 543 4.98 -59.76 -13.51
N GLU A 544 4.99 -59.63 -12.18
CA GLU A 544 4.32 -60.53 -11.24
C GLU A 544 2.79 -60.44 -11.34
N GLN A 545 2.24 -59.23 -11.46
CA GLN A 545 0.82 -59.02 -11.75
C GLN A 545 0.43 -59.64 -13.09
N ALA A 546 1.20 -59.40 -14.16
CA ALA A 546 0.97 -60.04 -15.45
C ALA A 546 1.05 -61.57 -15.36
N GLN A 547 1.98 -62.12 -14.57
CA GLN A 547 2.06 -63.57 -14.31
C GLN A 547 0.82 -64.09 -13.57
N ASN A 548 0.25 -63.32 -12.65
CA ASN A 548 -0.96 -63.67 -11.89
C ASN A 548 -2.29 -63.36 -12.62
N MET A 549 -2.26 -62.68 -13.78
CA MET A 549 -3.45 -62.42 -14.62
C MET A 549 -3.86 -63.63 -15.47
N THR A 550 -5.16 -63.74 -15.76
CA THR A 550 -5.71 -64.82 -16.59
C THR A 550 -5.33 -64.67 -18.08
N PRO A 551 -5.36 -65.75 -18.88
CA PRO A 551 -4.98 -65.70 -20.30
C PRO A 551 -5.78 -64.67 -21.12
N GLU A 552 -7.07 -64.52 -20.84
CA GLU A 552 -7.95 -63.55 -21.51
C GLU A 552 -7.57 -62.09 -21.15
N GLN A 553 -7.24 -61.83 -19.88
CA GLN A 553 -6.81 -60.50 -19.43
C GLN A 553 -5.46 -60.10 -20.04
N ARG A 554 -4.53 -61.05 -20.22
CA ARG A 554 -3.27 -60.78 -20.92
C ARG A 554 -3.49 -60.37 -22.38
N GLN A 555 -4.34 -61.09 -23.12
CA GLN A 555 -4.67 -60.75 -24.50
C GLN A 555 -5.33 -59.36 -24.61
N GLN A 556 -6.19 -59.00 -23.65
CA GLN A 556 -6.84 -57.70 -23.63
C GLN A 556 -5.85 -56.56 -23.35
N LEU A 557 -4.89 -56.77 -22.44
CA LEU A 557 -3.79 -55.83 -22.17
C LEU A 557 -2.84 -55.69 -23.37
N GLU A 558 -2.51 -56.79 -24.04
CA GLU A 558 -1.70 -56.80 -25.26
C GLU A 558 -2.38 -56.06 -26.42
N GLN A 559 -3.71 -56.19 -26.58
CA GLN A 559 -4.48 -55.45 -27.58
C GLN A 559 -4.51 -53.94 -27.29
N MET A 560 -4.71 -53.51 -26.04
CA MET A 560 -4.67 -52.08 -25.68
C MET A 560 -3.27 -51.47 -25.93
N ARG A 561 -2.19 -52.21 -25.66
CA ARG A 561 -0.82 -51.76 -25.97
C ARG A 561 -0.54 -51.67 -27.48
N GLN A 562 -1.19 -52.49 -28.31
CA GLN A 562 -1.05 -52.42 -29.77
C GLN A 562 -1.84 -51.27 -30.42
N GLN A 563 -2.86 -50.74 -29.75
CA GLN A 563 -3.67 -49.62 -30.26
C GLN A 563 -3.11 -48.23 -29.91
N GLY A 564 -2.02 -48.15 -29.15
CA GLY A 564 -1.30 -46.90 -28.84
C GLY A 564 -1.93 -46.02 -27.76
N GLU A 565 -3.06 -46.43 -27.17
CA GLU A 565 -3.75 -45.66 -26.12
C GLU A 565 -3.08 -45.76 -24.74
N ALA A 566 -2.22 -46.76 -24.53
CA ALA A 566 -1.38 -46.88 -23.34
C ALA A 566 -0.01 -46.23 -23.57
N GLN A 567 0.06 -44.91 -23.39
CA GLN A 567 1.28 -44.13 -23.51
C GLN A 567 2.19 -44.36 -22.27
N ALA A 568 2.92 -45.47 -22.28
CA ALA A 568 3.87 -45.80 -21.22
C ALA A 568 4.99 -44.76 -21.18
N VAL A 569 5.16 -44.10 -20.04
CA VAL A 569 6.30 -43.20 -19.77
C VAL A 569 7.59 -44.02 -19.91
N ASP A 570 8.45 -43.64 -20.85
CA ASP A 570 9.64 -44.43 -21.18
C ASP A 570 10.79 -44.13 -20.20
N ARG A 571 11.54 -45.17 -19.82
CA ARG A 571 12.64 -45.07 -18.84
C ARG A 571 13.71 -44.08 -19.30
N GLN A 572 13.91 -43.94 -20.61
CA GLN A 572 14.86 -43.01 -21.18
C GLN A 572 14.46 -41.54 -21.01
N ASP A 573 13.16 -41.21 -20.97
CA ASP A 573 12.73 -39.80 -20.94
C ASP A 573 12.85 -39.21 -19.53
N LEU A 574 12.54 -40.00 -18.49
CA LEU A 574 12.81 -39.65 -17.09
C LEU A 574 14.31 -39.46 -16.83
N GLN A 575 15.18 -40.29 -17.43
CA GLN A 575 16.63 -40.14 -17.34
C GLN A 575 17.13 -38.85 -18.04
N LYS A 576 16.64 -38.54 -19.25
CA LYS A 576 16.98 -37.30 -19.98
C LYS A 576 16.63 -36.04 -19.19
N MET A 577 15.44 -36.00 -18.56
CA MET A 577 15.00 -34.84 -17.78
C MET A 577 15.89 -34.60 -16.55
N LEU A 578 16.31 -35.67 -15.86
CA LEU A 578 17.23 -35.57 -14.73
C LEU A 578 18.63 -35.11 -15.18
N ASP A 579 19.12 -35.58 -16.33
CA ASP A 579 20.40 -35.12 -16.90
C ASP A 579 20.33 -33.67 -17.42
N GLN A 580 19.22 -33.25 -18.00
CA GLN A 580 18.98 -31.84 -18.34
C GLN A 580 18.93 -30.96 -17.08
N ALA A 581 18.27 -31.40 -16.01
CA ALA A 581 18.29 -30.69 -14.73
C ALA A 581 19.73 -30.54 -14.19
N ARG A 582 20.57 -31.58 -14.28
CA ARG A 582 22.00 -31.50 -13.92
C ARG A 582 22.78 -30.53 -14.79
N GLN A 583 22.53 -30.49 -16.10
CA GLN A 583 23.17 -29.53 -17.00
C GLN A 583 22.74 -28.09 -16.67
N MET A 584 21.47 -27.85 -16.37
CA MET A 584 20.96 -26.54 -15.95
C MET A 584 21.54 -26.10 -14.60
N MET A 585 21.64 -27.00 -13.62
CA MET A 585 22.33 -26.73 -12.34
C MET A 585 23.79 -26.31 -12.56
N ARG A 586 24.56 -27.07 -13.37
CA ARG A 586 25.96 -26.75 -13.72
C ARG A 586 26.12 -25.48 -14.57
N GLY A 587 25.08 -25.10 -15.31
CA GLY A 587 25.03 -23.86 -16.09
C GLY A 587 24.57 -22.63 -15.29
N GLY A 588 24.28 -22.77 -13.99
CA GLY A 588 23.77 -21.70 -13.13
C GLY A 588 22.26 -21.42 -13.26
N ALA A 589 21.55 -22.13 -14.15
CA ALA A 589 20.11 -22.00 -14.37
C ALA A 589 19.31 -22.79 -13.31
N LYS A 590 19.52 -22.48 -12.03
CA LYS A 590 18.96 -23.23 -10.89
C LYS A 590 17.42 -23.21 -10.89
N ASP A 591 16.78 -22.13 -11.31
CA ASP A 591 15.30 -22.04 -11.34
C ASP A 591 14.67 -22.91 -12.43
N GLN A 592 15.31 -23.04 -13.60
CA GLN A 592 14.87 -23.96 -14.67
C GLN A 592 15.04 -25.43 -14.25
N ALA A 593 16.06 -25.73 -13.45
CA ALA A 593 16.22 -27.05 -12.84
C ALA A 593 15.09 -27.37 -11.84
N LYS A 594 14.63 -26.39 -11.05
CA LYS A 594 13.46 -26.56 -10.15
C LYS A 594 12.18 -26.87 -10.93
N GLU A 595 11.94 -26.15 -12.02
CA GLU A 595 10.77 -26.39 -12.89
C GLU A 595 10.78 -27.82 -13.49
N MET A 596 11.93 -28.27 -14.01
CA MET A 596 12.08 -29.63 -14.54
C MET A 596 11.88 -30.72 -13.47
N LEU A 597 12.35 -30.50 -12.24
CA LEU A 597 12.12 -31.41 -11.11
C LEU A 597 10.64 -31.45 -10.69
N SER A 598 9.92 -30.32 -10.78
CA SER A 598 8.48 -30.27 -10.53
C SER A 598 7.69 -31.03 -11.62
N GLN A 599 8.09 -30.92 -12.88
CA GLN A 599 7.48 -31.70 -13.98
C GLN A 599 7.72 -33.21 -13.78
N LEU A 600 8.94 -33.60 -13.38
CA LEU A 600 9.28 -34.98 -13.04
C LEU A 600 8.38 -35.54 -11.93
N GLN A 601 8.13 -34.75 -10.88
CA GLN A 601 7.20 -35.12 -9.80
C GLN A 601 5.78 -35.38 -10.33
N GLU A 602 5.25 -34.45 -11.13
CA GLU A 602 3.89 -34.53 -11.67
C GLU A 602 3.70 -35.78 -12.56
N MET A 603 4.70 -36.13 -13.37
CA MET A 603 4.65 -37.37 -14.16
C MET A 603 4.69 -38.64 -13.30
N LEU A 604 5.47 -38.66 -12.22
CA LEU A 604 5.54 -39.81 -11.30
C LEU A 604 4.26 -39.98 -10.48
N GLU A 605 3.64 -38.88 -10.04
CA GLU A 605 2.36 -38.87 -9.32
C GLU A 605 1.21 -39.33 -10.24
N ASN A 606 1.18 -38.85 -11.49
CA ASN A 606 0.22 -39.31 -12.50
C ASN A 606 0.40 -40.80 -12.86
N LEU A 607 1.63 -41.31 -12.93
CA LEU A 607 1.91 -42.74 -13.15
C LEU A 607 1.43 -43.60 -11.97
N GLN A 608 1.55 -43.10 -10.73
CA GLN A 608 1.01 -43.75 -9.53
C GLN A 608 -0.53 -43.77 -9.54
N ALA A 609 -1.17 -42.69 -10.02
CA ALA A 609 -2.63 -42.61 -10.15
C ALA A 609 -3.21 -43.49 -11.29
N GLN A 610 -2.47 -43.66 -12.39
CA GLN A 610 -2.93 -44.40 -13.57
C GLN A 610 -2.99 -45.94 -13.37
N ASN A 611 -2.41 -46.47 -12.28
CA ASN A 611 -2.59 -47.88 -11.88
C ASN A 611 -3.98 -48.18 -11.25
N GLY A 612 -4.88 -47.19 -11.20
CA GLY A 612 -6.31 -47.37 -10.92
C GLY A 612 -7.07 -47.96 -12.11
N GLN A 613 -8.12 -48.75 -11.84
CA GLN A 613 -8.85 -49.51 -12.84
C GLN A 613 -9.64 -48.58 -13.81
N PRO A 614 -9.34 -48.56 -15.12
CA PRO A 614 -9.92 -47.56 -16.03
C PRO A 614 -11.35 -47.91 -16.45
N GLN A 615 -12.18 -46.87 -16.58
CA GLN A 615 -13.57 -46.96 -17.03
C GLN A 615 -13.72 -46.13 -18.32
N PRO A 616 -14.40 -46.62 -19.38
CA PRO A 616 -14.38 -45.96 -20.69
C PRO A 616 -15.14 -44.63 -20.66
N PRO A 617 -14.58 -43.54 -21.24
CA PRO A 617 -15.20 -42.22 -21.21
C PRO A 617 -16.44 -42.13 -22.08
N SER A 618 -17.39 -41.32 -21.65
CA SER A 618 -18.65 -41.04 -22.33
C SER A 618 -18.45 -40.25 -23.62
N ASP A 619 -19.43 -40.34 -24.55
CA ASP A 619 -19.34 -39.61 -25.82
C ASP A 619 -19.40 -38.08 -25.64
N GLN A 620 -19.96 -37.58 -24.53
CA GLN A 620 -19.89 -36.17 -24.14
C GLN A 620 -18.47 -35.76 -23.76
N GLU A 621 -17.75 -36.56 -22.96
CA GLU A 621 -16.36 -36.27 -22.56
C GLU A 621 -15.41 -36.30 -23.77
N LYS A 622 -15.67 -37.17 -24.75
CA LYS A 622 -14.94 -37.16 -26.04
C LYS A 622 -15.14 -35.84 -26.79
N SER A 623 -16.35 -35.29 -26.82
CA SER A 623 -16.63 -34.01 -27.50
C SER A 623 -15.88 -32.83 -26.88
N LEU A 624 -15.74 -32.80 -25.55
CA LEU A 624 -14.95 -31.81 -24.82
C LEU A 624 -13.43 -32.01 -25.04
N SER A 625 -12.97 -33.26 -25.03
CA SER A 625 -11.56 -33.59 -25.33
C SER A 625 -11.18 -33.18 -26.76
N ASP A 626 -12.05 -33.42 -27.74
CA ASP A 626 -11.82 -33.02 -29.13
C ASP A 626 -11.83 -31.50 -29.31
N LEU A 627 -12.70 -30.77 -28.60
CA LEU A 627 -12.67 -29.30 -28.57
C LEU A 627 -11.34 -28.77 -27.97
N GLN A 628 -10.87 -29.35 -26.86
CA GLN A 628 -9.58 -28.99 -26.25
C GLN A 628 -8.38 -29.27 -27.19
N LYS A 629 -8.41 -30.38 -27.95
CA LYS A 629 -7.39 -30.66 -28.98
C LYS A 629 -7.42 -29.59 -30.09
N MET A 630 -8.62 -29.18 -30.53
CA MET A 630 -8.76 -28.14 -31.54
C MET A 630 -8.27 -26.76 -31.06
N ILE A 631 -8.52 -26.39 -29.81
CA ILE A 631 -7.98 -25.17 -29.17
C ILE A 631 -6.44 -25.20 -29.19
N LYS A 632 -5.81 -26.32 -28.77
CA LYS A 632 -4.35 -26.49 -28.83
C LYS A 632 -3.79 -26.38 -30.26
N MET A 633 -4.46 -27.00 -31.24
CA MET A 633 -4.08 -26.90 -32.66
C MET A 633 -4.23 -25.48 -33.21
N GLN A 634 -5.23 -24.73 -32.76
CA GLN A 634 -5.43 -23.33 -33.17
C GLN A 634 -4.33 -22.41 -32.64
N GLN A 635 -3.92 -22.61 -31.38
CA GLN A 635 -2.81 -21.88 -30.76
C GLN A 635 -1.51 -22.10 -31.55
N GLN A 636 -1.16 -23.36 -31.83
CA GLN A 636 0.01 -23.72 -32.66
C GLN A 636 -0.05 -23.20 -34.11
N LEU A 637 -1.23 -22.90 -34.64
CA LEU A 637 -1.41 -22.26 -35.95
C LEU A 637 -1.30 -20.73 -35.88
N MET A 638 -1.67 -20.14 -34.75
CA MET A 638 -1.53 -18.71 -34.46
C MET A 638 -0.07 -18.33 -34.22
N ASP A 639 0.64 -19.09 -33.38
CA ASP A 639 2.06 -18.88 -33.08
C ASP A 639 2.90 -18.90 -34.38
N ARG A 640 2.65 -19.89 -35.25
CA ARG A 640 3.29 -19.98 -36.57
C ARG A 640 2.94 -18.80 -37.48
N SER A 641 1.77 -18.19 -37.33
CA SER A 641 1.38 -17.03 -38.14
C SER A 641 2.04 -15.74 -37.63
N PHE A 642 2.20 -15.57 -36.32
CA PHE A 642 3.05 -14.53 -35.73
C PHE A 642 4.54 -14.69 -36.10
N ASP A 643 5.08 -15.91 -36.11
CA ASP A 643 6.45 -16.17 -36.56
C ASP A 643 6.66 -15.82 -38.05
N MET A 644 5.68 -16.11 -38.90
CA MET A 644 5.70 -15.70 -40.32
C MET A 644 5.62 -14.19 -40.47
N GLN A 645 4.76 -13.50 -39.70
CA GLN A 645 4.69 -12.02 -39.71
C GLN A 645 6.01 -11.38 -39.27
N ARG A 646 6.63 -11.88 -38.20
CA ARG A 646 7.91 -11.35 -37.69
C ARG A 646 9.05 -11.49 -38.71
N ARG A 647 9.04 -12.57 -39.50
CA ARG A 647 10.01 -12.77 -40.59
C ARG A 647 9.79 -11.80 -41.75
N GLN A 648 8.55 -11.59 -42.18
CA GLN A 648 8.23 -10.61 -43.22
C GLN A 648 8.68 -9.19 -42.83
N GLN A 649 8.48 -8.79 -41.57
CA GLN A 649 8.94 -7.49 -41.07
C GLN A 649 10.47 -7.35 -41.08
N GLN A 650 11.21 -8.41 -40.72
CA GLN A 650 12.68 -8.42 -40.77
C GLN A 650 13.24 -8.41 -42.20
N GLU A 651 12.48 -8.90 -43.19
CA GLU A 651 12.87 -8.84 -44.60
C GLU A 651 12.50 -7.49 -45.26
N GLU A 652 11.47 -6.78 -44.76
CA GLU A 652 11.19 -5.39 -45.15
C GLU A 652 12.19 -4.40 -44.54
N GLU A 653 12.56 -4.53 -43.25
CA GLU A 653 13.58 -3.66 -42.61
C GLU A 653 14.97 -3.76 -43.27
N GLN A 654 15.33 -4.93 -43.85
CA GLN A 654 16.61 -5.10 -44.56
C GLN A 654 16.63 -4.50 -45.98
N LEU A 655 15.51 -4.00 -46.50
CA LEU A 655 15.44 -3.39 -47.83
C LEU A 655 15.60 -1.85 -47.81
N ASP A 656 15.55 -1.21 -46.64
CA ASP A 656 15.74 0.24 -46.47
C ASP A 656 17.15 0.64 -45.95
N GLU A 657 18.01 -0.30 -45.52
CA GLU A 657 19.37 0.00 -45.01
C GLU A 657 20.50 -0.04 -46.07
N ASP A 658 20.22 -0.41 -47.32
CA ASP A 658 21.26 -0.70 -48.36
C ASP A 658 21.59 0.48 -49.32
N GLU A 659 21.12 1.72 -49.04
CA GLU A 659 21.42 2.93 -49.87
C GLU A 659 22.34 4.01 -49.22
N GLU A 660 22.70 3.94 -47.93
CA GLU A 660 23.60 4.92 -47.27
C GLU A 660 24.77 4.28 -46.49
N ASP A 661 25.78 3.72 -47.18
CA ASP A 661 27.22 3.89 -46.82
C ASP A 661 28.18 3.22 -47.83
N GLN A 662 28.49 3.92 -48.93
CA GLN A 662 29.61 3.60 -49.83
C GLN A 662 30.73 4.63 -49.76
N ASP A 663 31.40 4.76 -48.61
CA ASP A 663 32.79 5.24 -48.59
C ASP A 663 33.60 4.80 -47.35
N SER A 664 34.44 3.77 -47.49
CA SER A 664 35.90 3.87 -47.23
C SER A 664 36.66 2.54 -47.04
N GLN A 665 37.76 2.41 -47.79
CA GLN A 665 39.04 1.74 -47.43
C GLN A 665 39.15 0.19 -47.33
N GLN A 666 39.55 -0.41 -48.46
CA GLN A 666 40.87 -1.08 -48.68
C GLN A 666 41.77 -1.28 -47.43
N MET A 667 42.46 -2.41 -47.16
CA MET A 667 42.79 -3.66 -47.89
C MET A 667 42.73 -4.86 -46.88
N GLU A 668 43.06 -6.14 -47.15
CA GLU A 668 43.75 -6.84 -48.26
C GLU A 668 43.32 -8.35 -48.29
N GLY A 669 44.11 -9.28 -48.86
CA GLY A 669 44.12 -10.68 -48.37
C GLY A 669 43.34 -11.77 -49.14
N GLN A 670 43.16 -11.63 -50.45
CA GLN A 670 43.13 -12.71 -51.47
C GLN A 670 42.94 -14.18 -51.00
N GLN A 671 41.84 -14.87 -51.38
CA GLN A 671 41.79 -15.80 -52.54
C GLN A 671 40.42 -16.53 -52.73
N SER A 672 40.09 -16.85 -53.99
CA SER A 672 39.04 -17.79 -54.47
C SER A 672 37.64 -17.23 -54.76
N ALA A 673 37.10 -17.57 -55.94
CA ALA A 673 35.91 -16.97 -56.55
C ALA A 673 34.69 -17.90 -56.53
N GLN A 674 33.48 -17.32 -56.41
CA GLN A 674 32.29 -17.73 -57.18
C GLN A 674 31.14 -16.68 -57.11
N PRO A 675 30.99 -15.77 -58.08
CA PRO A 675 29.91 -14.77 -58.08
C PRO A 675 28.69 -15.26 -58.86
N ASP A 676 27.81 -16.07 -58.25
CA ASP A 676 26.53 -16.48 -58.88
C ASP A 676 25.48 -17.10 -57.93
N ARG A 677 25.38 -16.64 -56.66
CA ARG A 677 24.37 -17.15 -55.70
C ARG A 677 23.46 -16.11 -55.03
N GLN A 678 23.83 -14.83 -55.00
CA GLN A 678 23.02 -13.79 -54.33
C GLN A 678 21.64 -13.61 -54.99
N ALA A 679 21.56 -13.70 -56.33
CA ALA A 679 20.32 -13.51 -57.09
C ALA A 679 19.35 -14.72 -57.07
N GLN A 680 19.74 -15.84 -56.46
CA GLN A 680 18.90 -17.04 -56.36
C GLN A 680 18.33 -17.26 -54.96
N ALA A 681 19.06 -16.86 -53.91
CA ALA A 681 18.62 -16.98 -52.51
C ALA A 681 17.28 -16.26 -52.23
N GLY A 682 17.13 -15.01 -52.66
CA GLY A 682 15.88 -14.25 -52.47
C GLY A 682 14.68 -14.83 -53.22
N ARG A 683 14.90 -15.63 -54.27
CA ARG A 683 13.83 -16.25 -55.05
C ARG A 683 13.40 -17.62 -54.52
N ASP A 684 14.28 -18.30 -53.79
CA ASP A 684 13.96 -19.54 -53.09
C ASP A 684 13.33 -19.29 -51.70
N GLY A 685 13.72 -18.23 -51.00
CA GLY A 685 13.09 -17.79 -49.74
C GLY A 685 11.59 -17.52 -49.91
N GLN A 686 11.25 -16.56 -50.76
CA GLN A 686 9.87 -16.14 -51.09
C GLN A 686 8.97 -17.29 -51.59
N ARG A 687 9.57 -18.31 -52.22
CA ARG A 687 8.88 -19.51 -52.70
C ARG A 687 8.65 -20.54 -51.59
N ASN A 688 9.55 -20.62 -50.62
CA ASN A 688 9.42 -21.48 -49.45
C ASN A 688 8.36 -20.93 -48.48
N GLU A 689 8.31 -19.61 -48.30
CA GLU A 689 7.26 -18.93 -47.53
C GLU A 689 5.87 -19.14 -48.15
N GLN A 690 5.68 -18.88 -49.46
CA GLN A 690 4.39 -19.16 -50.11
C GLN A 690 3.95 -20.63 -49.96
N GLN A 691 4.91 -21.57 -49.93
CA GLN A 691 4.61 -22.98 -49.66
C GLN A 691 4.28 -23.24 -48.18
N GLN A 692 4.91 -22.54 -47.25
CA GLN A 692 4.66 -22.65 -45.81
C GLN A 692 3.30 -22.04 -45.42
N THR A 693 2.99 -20.82 -45.88
CA THR A 693 1.68 -20.18 -45.69
C THR A 693 0.56 -20.99 -46.33
N GLY A 694 0.81 -21.59 -47.50
CA GLY A 694 -0.12 -22.52 -48.15
C GLY A 694 -0.42 -23.80 -47.34
N ARG A 695 0.55 -24.30 -46.54
CA ARG A 695 0.33 -25.41 -45.59
C ARG A 695 -0.48 -24.95 -44.37
N SER A 696 -0.11 -23.82 -43.76
CA SER A 696 -0.86 -23.23 -42.65
C SER A 696 -2.33 -22.97 -43.02
N ALA A 697 -2.60 -22.48 -44.23
CA ALA A 697 -3.96 -22.31 -44.76
C ALA A 697 -4.73 -23.62 -44.92
N ALA A 698 -4.05 -24.72 -45.28
CA ALA A 698 -4.66 -26.04 -45.42
C ALA A 698 -4.96 -26.67 -44.05
N GLU A 699 -4.08 -26.48 -43.07
CA GLU A 699 -4.27 -26.91 -41.69
C GLU A 699 -5.41 -26.13 -41.01
N GLN A 700 -5.47 -24.80 -41.19
CA GLN A 700 -6.58 -23.96 -40.73
C GLN A 700 -7.92 -24.38 -41.34
N GLU A 701 -7.96 -24.73 -42.63
CA GLU A 701 -9.15 -25.26 -43.30
C GLU A 701 -9.56 -26.65 -42.79
N ALA A 702 -8.60 -27.51 -42.41
CA ALA A 702 -8.89 -28.80 -41.79
C ALA A 702 -9.48 -28.63 -40.38
N LEU A 703 -8.94 -27.70 -39.60
CA LEU A 703 -9.42 -27.37 -38.26
C LEU A 703 -10.85 -26.80 -38.28
N ARG A 704 -11.12 -25.86 -39.21
CA ARG A 704 -12.47 -25.31 -39.47
C ARG A 704 -13.48 -26.41 -39.79
N ARG A 705 -13.09 -27.43 -40.57
CA ARG A 705 -13.95 -28.57 -40.90
C ARG A 705 -14.17 -29.50 -39.70
N ALA A 706 -13.16 -29.74 -38.88
CA ALA A 706 -13.29 -30.53 -37.65
C ALA A 706 -14.25 -29.88 -36.66
N LEU A 707 -14.18 -28.54 -36.50
CA LEU A 707 -15.13 -27.78 -35.68
C LEU A 707 -16.55 -27.82 -36.25
N GLY A 708 -16.72 -27.70 -37.56
CA GLY A 708 -18.01 -27.87 -38.24
C GLY A 708 -18.61 -29.27 -38.07
N GLU A 709 -17.77 -30.32 -38.09
CA GLU A 709 -18.18 -31.72 -37.86
C GLU A 709 -18.54 -31.98 -36.39
N LEU A 710 -17.86 -31.32 -35.44
CA LEU A 710 -18.26 -31.35 -34.03
C LEU A 710 -19.64 -30.72 -33.84
N MET A 711 -19.85 -29.51 -34.38
CA MET A 711 -21.13 -28.81 -34.32
C MET A 711 -22.27 -29.60 -34.99
N ARG A 712 -22.00 -30.25 -36.14
CA ARG A 712 -22.99 -31.13 -36.80
C ARG A 712 -23.40 -32.29 -35.91
N ARG A 713 -22.42 -33.02 -35.34
CA ARG A 713 -22.70 -34.16 -34.45
C ARG A 713 -23.48 -33.74 -33.20
N MET A 714 -23.19 -32.57 -32.61
CA MET A 714 -23.98 -32.02 -31.50
C MET A 714 -25.44 -31.72 -31.90
N GLY A 715 -25.65 -31.10 -33.07
CA GLY A 715 -26.99 -30.81 -33.59
C GLY A 715 -27.80 -32.06 -33.90
N GLU A 716 -27.16 -33.10 -34.46
CA GLU A 716 -27.77 -34.42 -34.69
C GLU A 716 -28.15 -35.13 -33.38
N GLN A 717 -27.39 -34.89 -32.30
CA GLN A 717 -27.68 -35.37 -30.94
C GLN A 717 -28.71 -34.50 -30.19
N GLY A 718 -29.28 -33.46 -30.83
CA GLY A 718 -30.27 -32.57 -30.22
C GLY A 718 -29.72 -31.63 -29.14
N THR A 719 -28.40 -31.43 -29.10
CA THR A 719 -27.76 -30.46 -28.19
C THR A 719 -27.74 -29.08 -28.85
N GLU A 720 -28.16 -28.04 -28.13
CA GLU A 720 -28.04 -26.66 -28.63
C GLU A 720 -26.56 -26.31 -28.86
N ILE A 721 -26.24 -25.83 -30.07
CA ILE A 721 -24.88 -25.46 -30.44
C ILE A 721 -24.59 -24.05 -29.89
N PRO A 722 -23.57 -23.84 -29.04
CA PRO A 722 -23.21 -22.52 -28.55
C PRO A 722 -22.89 -21.55 -29.69
N ARG A 723 -23.48 -20.35 -29.67
CA ARG A 723 -23.30 -19.32 -30.71
C ARG A 723 -21.83 -18.96 -30.96
N ALA A 724 -21.00 -19.01 -29.92
CA ALA A 724 -19.58 -18.74 -29.99
C ALA A 724 -18.84 -19.72 -30.93
N LEU A 725 -19.18 -21.02 -30.93
CA LEU A 725 -18.57 -22.00 -31.84
C LEU A 725 -18.91 -21.72 -33.32
N GLY A 726 -20.12 -21.23 -33.59
CA GLY A 726 -20.51 -20.78 -34.93
C GLY A 726 -19.78 -19.52 -35.39
N GLN A 727 -19.44 -18.62 -34.46
CA GLN A 727 -18.62 -17.44 -34.73
C GLN A 727 -17.13 -17.81 -34.91
N ALA A 728 -16.61 -18.76 -34.12
CA ALA A 728 -15.27 -19.29 -34.28
C ALA A 728 -15.06 -19.90 -35.67
N GLU A 729 -16.03 -20.65 -36.23
CA GLU A 729 -15.94 -21.19 -37.60
C GLU A 729 -15.81 -20.10 -38.66
N MET A 730 -16.48 -18.96 -38.47
CA MET A 730 -16.36 -17.81 -39.37
C MET A 730 -14.98 -17.14 -39.24
N GLN A 731 -14.50 -16.89 -38.03
CA GLN A 731 -13.16 -16.34 -37.81
C GLN A 731 -12.04 -17.26 -38.34
N MET A 732 -12.20 -18.58 -38.19
CA MET A 732 -11.30 -19.57 -38.80
C MET A 732 -11.33 -19.54 -40.33
N ARG A 733 -12.44 -19.11 -40.95
CA ARG A 733 -12.58 -18.95 -42.40
C ARG A 733 -11.83 -17.72 -42.89
N ASP A 734 -11.95 -16.62 -42.16
CA ASP A 734 -11.30 -15.35 -42.47
C ASP A 734 -9.77 -15.50 -42.29
N ALA A 735 -9.32 -16.12 -41.20
CA ALA A 735 -7.93 -16.56 -41.02
C ALA A 735 -7.39 -17.39 -42.19
N ARG A 736 -8.19 -18.36 -42.66
CA ARG A 736 -7.86 -19.26 -43.78
C ARG A 736 -7.74 -18.50 -45.10
N ASP A 737 -8.53 -17.44 -45.30
CA ASP A 737 -8.44 -16.58 -46.49
C ASP A 737 -7.28 -15.58 -46.40
N ASN A 738 -6.99 -15.02 -45.22
CA ASN A 738 -5.83 -14.16 -44.97
C ASN A 738 -4.51 -14.92 -45.21
N LEU A 739 -4.39 -16.16 -44.71
CA LEU A 739 -3.25 -17.05 -45.02
C LEU A 739 -3.13 -17.34 -46.52
N LYS A 740 -4.24 -17.59 -47.23
CA LYS A 740 -4.22 -17.77 -48.70
C LYS A 740 -3.84 -16.49 -49.45
N GLY A 741 -4.18 -15.33 -48.90
CA GLY A 741 -3.80 -14.01 -49.43
C GLY A 741 -2.34 -13.65 -49.19
N GLY A 742 -1.59 -14.44 -48.41
CA GLY A 742 -0.21 -14.13 -48.03
C GLY A 742 -0.09 -13.11 -46.90
N MET A 743 -1.16 -12.92 -46.10
CA MET A 743 -1.24 -11.94 -45.01
C MET A 743 -1.27 -12.68 -43.65
N PRO A 744 -0.12 -13.18 -43.15
CA PRO A 744 -0.07 -13.96 -41.91
C PRO A 744 -0.39 -13.13 -40.66
N GLY A 745 -0.16 -11.81 -40.67
CA GLY A 745 -0.53 -10.92 -39.56
C GLY A 745 -2.05 -10.82 -39.37
N ASP A 746 -2.79 -10.47 -40.42
CA ASP A 746 -4.26 -10.42 -40.39
C ASP A 746 -4.88 -11.80 -40.13
N ALA A 747 -4.17 -12.89 -40.49
CA ALA A 747 -4.58 -14.23 -40.12
C ALA A 747 -4.43 -14.50 -38.62
N ALA A 748 -3.32 -14.07 -38.00
CA ALA A 748 -3.07 -14.27 -36.57
C ALA A 748 -4.15 -13.57 -35.71
N GLU A 749 -4.61 -12.38 -36.11
CA GLU A 749 -5.72 -11.69 -35.44
C GLU A 749 -7.03 -12.51 -35.53
N SER A 750 -7.41 -12.97 -36.73
CA SER A 750 -8.60 -13.82 -36.91
C SER A 750 -8.48 -15.16 -36.16
N GLN A 751 -7.27 -15.74 -36.06
CA GLN A 751 -7.02 -16.96 -35.29
C GLN A 751 -7.14 -16.74 -33.79
N SER A 752 -6.71 -15.56 -33.28
CA SER A 752 -6.90 -15.15 -31.88
C SER A 752 -8.39 -15.04 -31.55
N GLN A 753 -9.16 -14.32 -32.36
CA GLN A 753 -10.62 -14.21 -32.19
C GLN A 753 -11.32 -15.59 -32.27
N ALA A 754 -10.85 -16.49 -33.14
CA ALA A 754 -11.35 -17.86 -33.21
C ALA A 754 -11.03 -18.71 -31.96
N LEU A 755 -9.86 -18.49 -31.33
CA LEU A 755 -9.45 -19.17 -30.10
C LEU A 755 -10.37 -18.79 -28.94
N ASP A 756 -10.54 -17.49 -28.69
CA ASP A 756 -11.39 -16.94 -27.62
C ASP A 756 -12.84 -17.46 -27.74
N LEU A 757 -13.37 -17.49 -28.97
CA LEU A 757 -14.73 -17.96 -29.25
C LEU A 757 -14.89 -19.49 -29.06
N MET A 758 -13.83 -20.28 -29.28
CA MET A 758 -13.85 -21.70 -28.94
C MET A 758 -13.82 -21.94 -27.44
N GLU A 759 -13.02 -21.17 -26.68
CA GLU A 759 -12.97 -21.26 -25.23
C GLU A 759 -14.32 -20.87 -24.60
N GLN A 760 -14.90 -19.76 -25.02
CA GLN A 760 -16.26 -19.35 -24.62
C GLN A 760 -17.31 -20.41 -24.99
N GLY A 761 -17.19 -21.04 -26.16
CA GLY A 761 -18.07 -22.13 -26.58
C GLY A 761 -17.94 -23.37 -25.70
N GLY A 762 -16.73 -23.73 -25.28
CA GLY A 762 -16.47 -24.82 -24.34
C GLY A 762 -16.99 -24.53 -22.94
N GLN A 763 -16.83 -23.30 -22.45
CA GLN A 763 -17.39 -22.85 -21.16
C GLN A 763 -18.93 -22.87 -21.17
N ALA A 764 -19.56 -22.41 -22.24
CA ALA A 764 -21.01 -22.47 -22.41
C ALA A 764 -21.52 -23.91 -22.42
N MET A 765 -20.83 -24.82 -23.11
CA MET A 765 -21.13 -26.26 -23.11
C MET A 765 -21.03 -26.87 -21.70
N MET A 766 -20.01 -26.50 -20.92
CA MET A 766 -19.83 -26.95 -19.54
C MET A 766 -20.93 -26.43 -18.61
N GLN A 767 -21.33 -25.15 -18.74
CA GLN A 767 -22.44 -24.57 -17.98
C GLN A 767 -23.78 -25.25 -18.33
N GLN A 768 -24.02 -25.54 -19.61
CA GLN A 768 -25.22 -26.26 -20.05
C GLN A 768 -25.25 -27.70 -19.50
N LEU A 769 -24.10 -28.39 -19.49
CA LEU A 769 -23.97 -29.73 -18.88
C LEU A 769 -24.32 -29.68 -17.38
N GLN A 770 -23.82 -28.66 -16.66
CA GLN A 770 -24.07 -28.45 -15.24
C GLN A 770 -25.55 -28.14 -14.95
N GLN A 771 -26.22 -27.37 -15.83
CA GLN A 771 -27.66 -27.10 -15.74
C GLN A 771 -28.51 -28.36 -16.04
N GLN A 772 -28.10 -29.17 -17.02
CA GLN A 772 -28.82 -30.39 -17.40
C GLN A 772 -28.69 -31.50 -16.35
N ALA A 773 -27.52 -31.61 -15.70
CA ALA A 773 -27.30 -32.47 -14.54
C ALA A 773 -28.11 -32.04 -13.30
N GLY A 774 -28.44 -30.75 -13.18
CA GLY A 774 -29.19 -30.20 -12.05
C GLY A 774 -30.71 -30.42 -12.09
N ASN A 775 -31.30 -30.84 -13.21
CA ASN A 775 -32.74 -30.64 -13.47
C ASN A 775 -33.54 -31.92 -13.79
N GLN A 776 -33.18 -33.07 -13.22
CA GLN A 776 -33.89 -34.35 -13.43
C GLN A 776 -34.65 -34.81 -12.16
N PRO A 777 -36.00 -34.64 -12.09
CA PRO A 777 -36.78 -35.01 -10.92
C PRO A 777 -37.38 -36.44 -11.05
N GLY A 778 -36.77 -37.43 -10.39
CA GLY A 778 -37.17 -38.83 -10.50
C GLY A 778 -36.93 -39.68 -9.24
N LYS A 779 -38.03 -40.14 -8.61
CA LYS A 779 -38.09 -41.00 -7.39
C LYS A 779 -37.07 -42.16 -7.38
N GLY A 780 -36.18 -42.18 -6.38
CA GLY A 780 -35.33 -43.31 -5.99
C GLY A 780 -34.90 -43.21 -4.52
N LYS A 781 -34.73 -44.36 -3.83
CA LYS A 781 -34.38 -44.41 -2.39
C LYS A 781 -33.00 -43.78 -2.09
N PRO A 782 -32.79 -43.15 -0.92
CA PRO A 782 -31.51 -42.52 -0.59
C PRO A 782 -30.42 -43.56 -0.33
N ASN A 783 -29.48 -43.67 -1.26
CA ASN A 783 -28.19 -44.32 -1.05
C ASN A 783 -27.22 -43.29 -0.47
N ALA A 784 -26.78 -43.45 0.77
CA ALA A 784 -25.96 -42.46 1.46
C ALA A 784 -24.48 -42.59 1.07
N GLY A 785 -24.05 -41.85 0.05
CA GLY A 785 -22.69 -41.96 -0.47
C GLY A 785 -22.32 -40.96 -1.57
N ALA A 786 -22.60 -39.67 -1.37
CA ALA A 786 -22.03 -38.55 -2.15
C ALA A 786 -22.31 -37.22 -1.43
N SER A 787 -21.41 -36.77 -0.57
CA SER A 787 -21.51 -35.44 0.04
C SER A 787 -21.05 -34.38 -0.95
N MET A 788 -21.91 -33.39 -1.18
CA MET A 788 -21.57 -32.18 -1.94
C MET A 788 -20.38 -31.47 -1.30
N MET A 789 -19.36 -31.10 -2.09
CA MET A 789 -18.36 -30.11 -1.65
C MET A 789 -18.83 -28.70 -2.04
N PRO A 790 -18.97 -27.77 -1.09
CA PRO A 790 -19.04 -26.35 -1.39
C PRO A 790 -17.62 -25.77 -1.49
N GLY A 791 -17.27 -25.18 -2.63
CA GLY A 791 -16.13 -24.27 -2.77
C GLY A 791 -14.73 -24.90 -2.69
N GLN A 792 -14.29 -25.51 -3.78
CA GLN A 792 -12.87 -25.85 -3.98
C GLN A 792 -12.34 -25.13 -5.23
N GLN A 793 -11.98 -23.86 -5.07
CA GLN A 793 -11.13 -23.12 -6.02
C GLN A 793 -9.66 -23.33 -5.66
N GLY A 794 -8.79 -23.39 -6.67
CA GLY A 794 -7.40 -23.79 -6.55
C GLY A 794 -6.60 -22.96 -5.54
N ARG A 795 -6.17 -23.63 -4.46
CA ARG A 795 -5.08 -23.18 -3.58
C ARG A 795 -4.00 -24.25 -3.54
N ASP A 796 -2.75 -23.81 -3.53
CA ASP A 796 -1.60 -24.70 -3.35
C ASP A 796 -1.60 -25.31 -1.92
N PRO A 797 -0.80 -26.35 -1.65
CA PRO A 797 -0.69 -26.96 -0.31
C PRO A 797 -0.18 -26.01 0.79
N LEU A 798 0.25 -24.80 0.46
CA LEU A 798 0.69 -23.75 1.38
C LEU A 798 -0.35 -22.63 1.53
N GLY A 799 -1.55 -22.81 0.98
CA GLY A 799 -2.70 -21.90 1.16
C GLY A 799 -2.69 -20.66 0.26
N ARG A 800 -1.76 -20.55 -0.69
CA ARG A 800 -1.75 -19.46 -1.68
C ARG A 800 -2.77 -19.75 -2.77
N ALA A 801 -3.56 -18.74 -3.13
CA ALA A 801 -4.44 -18.83 -4.30
C ALA A 801 -3.61 -18.75 -5.57
N GLN A 802 -3.83 -19.67 -6.51
CA GLN A 802 -3.29 -19.49 -7.86
C GLN A 802 -4.09 -18.39 -8.55
N TYR A 803 -3.39 -17.38 -9.06
CA TYR A 803 -3.97 -16.39 -9.95
C TYR A 803 -4.37 -17.08 -11.26
N ASN A 804 -5.66 -17.00 -11.60
CA ASN A 804 -6.11 -17.29 -12.97
C ASN A 804 -6.05 -15.98 -13.76
N ASN A 805 -5.38 -15.99 -14.91
CA ASN A 805 -5.18 -14.77 -15.71
C ASN A 805 -6.51 -14.31 -16.34
N GLY A 806 -6.86 -13.04 -16.17
CA GLY A 806 -8.03 -12.40 -16.81
C GLY A 806 -9.37 -12.51 -16.06
N GLY A 807 -9.66 -11.54 -15.18
CA GLY A 807 -10.99 -11.37 -14.59
C GLY A 807 -11.10 -10.22 -13.59
N ASN A 808 -11.79 -9.14 -13.95
CA ASN A 808 -12.11 -8.04 -13.03
C ASN A 808 -13.27 -8.43 -12.08
N ASP A 809 -13.09 -8.24 -10.77
CA ASP A 809 -14.16 -8.30 -9.77
C ASP A 809 -14.59 -6.87 -9.36
N PRO A 810 -15.89 -6.48 -9.37
CA PRO A 810 -16.28 -5.06 -9.29
C PRO A 810 -16.22 -4.37 -7.91
N GLN A 811 -15.70 -4.99 -6.84
CA GLN A 811 -15.70 -4.39 -5.49
C GLN A 811 -14.32 -4.39 -4.83
N GLY A 812 -13.71 -3.21 -4.80
CA GLY A 812 -12.29 -3.02 -4.56
C GLY A 812 -11.75 -3.30 -3.15
N ALA A 813 -10.54 -3.82 -3.14
CA ALA A 813 -9.45 -3.37 -2.28
C ALA A 813 -8.14 -3.49 -3.08
N ALA A 814 -7.41 -2.39 -3.26
CA ALA A 814 -6.17 -2.39 -4.05
C ALA A 814 -5.02 -2.99 -3.25
N VAL A 815 -4.71 -4.27 -3.48
CA VAL A 815 -3.46 -4.90 -3.04
C VAL A 815 -2.40 -4.66 -4.12
N PRO A 816 -1.21 -4.12 -3.80
CA PRO A 816 -0.15 -3.93 -4.78
C PRO A 816 0.34 -5.25 -5.36
N GLU A 817 0.41 -5.34 -6.69
CA GLU A 817 1.01 -6.48 -7.39
C GLU A 817 2.55 -6.50 -7.25
N ASP A 818 3.08 -7.63 -6.81
CA ASP A 818 4.51 -7.99 -6.95
C ASP A 818 4.85 -8.30 -8.41
N ASN A 819 4.86 -7.25 -9.24
CA ASN A 819 5.37 -7.25 -10.61
C ASN A 819 6.73 -6.52 -10.69
N GLY A 820 7.57 -6.74 -9.68
CA GLY A 820 8.82 -6.01 -9.46
C GLY A 820 9.83 -6.16 -10.60
N ALA A 821 10.03 -7.38 -11.12
CA ALA A 821 11.05 -7.65 -12.14
C ALA A 821 10.73 -7.02 -13.51
N GLY A 822 9.46 -6.99 -13.92
CA GLY A 822 9.03 -6.38 -15.17
C GLY A 822 9.18 -4.85 -15.14
N ARG A 823 8.61 -4.21 -14.11
CA ARG A 823 8.72 -2.74 -13.94
C ARG A 823 10.16 -2.29 -13.69
N ALA A 824 10.99 -3.09 -13.01
CA ALA A 824 12.41 -2.77 -12.83
C ALA A 824 13.17 -2.77 -14.16
N ARG A 825 12.90 -3.73 -15.07
CA ARG A 825 13.46 -3.71 -16.43
C ARG A 825 13.01 -2.48 -17.22
N GLU A 826 11.72 -2.17 -17.21
CA GLU A 826 11.17 -1.01 -17.93
C GLU A 826 11.73 0.33 -17.41
N VAL A 827 11.92 0.46 -16.09
CA VAL A 827 12.59 1.62 -15.47
C VAL A 827 14.06 1.68 -15.84
N LEU A 828 14.78 0.56 -15.82
CA LEU A 828 16.21 0.50 -16.14
C LEU A 828 16.46 0.80 -17.64
N GLU A 829 15.58 0.33 -18.53
CA GLU A 829 15.57 0.65 -19.96
C GLU A 829 15.25 2.14 -20.21
N GLN A 830 14.26 2.72 -19.50
CA GLN A 830 14.01 4.17 -19.51
C GLN A 830 15.22 4.97 -19.03
N LEU A 831 15.94 4.51 -18.01
CA LEU A 831 17.14 5.19 -17.49
C LEU A 831 18.29 5.14 -18.51
N TYR A 832 18.56 4.00 -19.15
CA TYR A 832 19.53 3.89 -20.24
C TYR A 832 19.17 4.76 -21.45
N ARG A 833 17.89 4.78 -21.84
CA ARG A 833 17.41 5.62 -22.95
C ARG A 833 17.60 7.11 -22.66
N ARG A 834 17.26 7.56 -21.45
CA ARG A 834 17.38 8.97 -21.04
C ARG A 834 18.81 9.41 -20.75
N SER A 835 19.71 8.53 -20.31
CA SER A 835 21.13 8.85 -20.16
C SER A 835 21.87 8.97 -21.50
N GLY A 836 21.37 8.32 -22.56
CA GLY A 836 21.86 8.46 -23.94
C GLY A 836 21.48 9.78 -24.64
N GLU A 837 20.46 10.50 -24.16
CA GLU A 837 19.96 11.74 -24.78
C GLU A 837 20.88 12.94 -24.51
N ARG A 838 21.94 13.08 -25.32
CA ARG A 838 22.97 14.15 -25.22
C ARG A 838 22.46 15.60 -25.25
N SER A 839 21.19 15.83 -25.61
CA SER A 839 20.55 17.16 -25.63
C SER A 839 19.94 17.59 -24.28
N ARG A 840 19.95 16.73 -23.25
CA ARG A 840 19.42 17.05 -21.92
C ARG A 840 20.34 17.94 -21.09
N PRO A 841 19.80 18.67 -20.09
CA PRO A 841 20.60 19.38 -19.09
C PRO A 841 21.56 18.44 -18.36
N SER A 842 22.79 18.91 -18.08
CA SER A 842 23.83 18.11 -17.44
C SER A 842 23.44 17.58 -16.05
N GLU A 843 22.66 18.35 -15.29
CA GLU A 843 22.15 17.95 -13.97
C GLU A 843 21.17 16.76 -14.04
N GLU A 844 20.36 16.66 -15.09
CA GLU A 844 19.48 15.49 -15.32
C GLU A 844 20.30 14.26 -15.70
N LEU A 845 21.27 14.40 -16.61
CA LEU A 845 22.13 13.28 -17.03
C LEU A 845 22.93 12.72 -15.85
N GLU A 846 23.48 13.59 -15.00
CA GLU A 846 24.20 13.18 -13.79
C GLU A 846 23.27 12.53 -12.74
N TYR A 847 21.99 12.94 -12.68
CA TYR A 847 20.98 12.29 -11.84
C TYR A 847 20.60 10.89 -12.35
N TYR A 848 20.37 10.72 -13.66
CA TYR A 848 20.06 9.40 -14.25
C TYR A 848 21.25 8.43 -14.15
N ASN A 849 22.48 8.90 -14.37
CA ASN A 849 23.69 8.07 -14.18
C ASN A 849 23.86 7.63 -12.72
N ARG A 850 23.63 8.54 -11.75
CA ARG A 850 23.69 8.22 -10.31
C ARG A 850 22.55 7.31 -9.82
N LEU A 851 21.47 7.20 -10.60
CA LEU A 851 20.43 6.18 -10.42
C LEU A 851 20.85 4.85 -11.02
N LEU A 852 21.45 4.83 -12.21
CA LEU A 852 22.02 3.62 -12.83
C LEU A 852 23.12 2.99 -11.95
N ASP A 853 23.98 3.79 -11.31
CA ASP A 853 25.01 3.32 -10.36
C ASP A 853 24.44 2.71 -9.05
N ARG A 854 23.13 2.78 -8.83
CA ARG A 854 22.44 2.29 -7.62
C ARG A 854 21.52 1.09 -7.87
N PHE A 855 21.27 0.75 -9.13
CA PHE A 855 20.58 -0.47 -9.55
C PHE A 855 21.58 -1.60 -9.80
#